data_AF-A0A1M6F8P8-F1
#
_entry.id   AF-A0A1M6F8P8-F1
#
_cell.length_a   1.000
_cell.length_b   1.000
_cell.length_c   1.000
_cell.angle_alpha   90.00
_cell.angle_beta   90.00
_cell.angle_gamma   90.00
#
_symmetry.space_group_name_H-M   'P 1'
#
loop_
_entity.id
_entity.type
_entity.pdbx_description
1 polymer ?
#
loop_
_entity_poly.entity_id
_entity_poly.type
_entity_poly.pdbx_seq_one_letter_code
_entity_poly.pdbx_strand_id
1 'polypeptide(L)'
;MSQIFSTKKRPVHLGPYPLERLVRCAMPSFEGLTPFQPLSFHRPEQPESIVNAMGEFQAMMDAIRDGFVNKAMAAIPSDPQERADHLKAFGYFSDASMVTTGPLPIEALLPVAIRNPDIDRLSHALKTRQTKTLASGIDVIMADLKDSMQTAPSTIEGHKHAIVFLYEHLRDPKPEEPGSDWILGAQDHRACIRATETAVVMANYIRLLGFDARAHTATSTDVDLGKLAVASGMVTVEDGHLVAPWLGQRFGLAVITTEMDIAHDAPLVPMAQQSKAALGGLGWKLGAGHAKSAFNRDPFAKRRYVDGAHPFENLKRVDEPTTYIDEANVARVPKRADMFARAQFGDMGRNNQNAAKGGHYARKSAPSFAQRRALGAFVLLQDGPSNAEGTRPTDTERNAANLKAASYFLGVDAAGTSRCPDWAWYSHDAAGEVLDPPHDQALSMIIDQGFETMEGASGDDWIAVSQSMRAYLRFSLLGGVIAQQIRNLGYKAKAHTVMDGEVLQPPLLLLAGLGEVSRIGEVILNPYLGPRLKSGTVTTDMPMAHDKPIDFGLQNFCENCNKCARECPSGAITAGPKLMFNGYEIWKSDSQKCTTYRITQPGGAMCGRCMKTCPWNLEGLFVQKPFRWAAMHIPSTAPVLAKLDDMVGNGQLNDVKKWWWDIELDETGGYREPKQPVNRRSLQRSLDLKYEDQTLAVYPAPLAPHPWPYPFPMDREAGIQAYETMIGAEEYKARLASGDSSVVHQYTVPSVDDAPVIRVELSKVEKMTGDVTKYEFSSMDGSDLPEWSAGAHLDILVAPEFLRQYSMSGDPADRSKYQIGVLREDEGRGGSLLMHRIFDEGRKVFVSKPINHFELEEAATKTFLMGGGIGITPMIAFGHRLHALGHDFELHYSASKKDSAGYLADLAVVPWAENLHLHFSDQGSRADLDQVLGGYQEGWHVYTCGPDRFMEGVMQAAERQGFPEDARHLEYFSVPEQPEYENFAFTAKLAKSGRELLVPADKDLSDVLMENGFHVDVKCSDGICGVCKCGLVSGDVEHRDFVLSNKQRETSIITCQSRAAEPDGVIEIDL
;
A
#
# COMPACT_ATOMS: atom_id res chain seq x y z
N MET A 1 -3.38 -13.88 -34.02
CA MET A 1 -4.74 -14.42 -34.25
C MET A 1 -5.40 -14.62 -32.89
N SER A 2 -6.73 -14.53 -32.76
CA SER A 2 -7.39 -14.80 -31.46
C SER A 2 -7.35 -16.29 -31.13
N GLN A 3 -7.37 -16.62 -29.84
CA GLN A 3 -7.45 -18.00 -29.36
C GLN A 3 -8.75 -18.66 -29.85
N ILE A 4 -8.64 -19.90 -30.33
CA ILE A 4 -9.78 -20.64 -30.92
C ILE A 4 -10.52 -21.43 -29.84
N PHE A 5 -9.78 -22.15 -28.99
CA PHE A 5 -10.33 -23.03 -27.96
C PHE A 5 -10.13 -22.45 -26.57
N SER A 6 -11.16 -22.54 -25.73
CA SER A 6 -11.07 -22.13 -24.32
C SER A 6 -10.10 -23.01 -23.53
N THR A 7 -9.39 -22.39 -22.59
CA THR A 7 -8.53 -23.08 -21.63
C THR A 7 -9.23 -23.35 -20.30
N LYS A 8 -10.54 -23.13 -20.19
CA LYS A 8 -11.29 -23.27 -18.93
C LYS A 8 -11.09 -24.60 -18.18
N LYS A 9 -10.78 -25.69 -18.91
CA LYS A 9 -10.52 -27.04 -18.35
C LYS A 9 -9.03 -27.37 -18.14
N ARG A 10 -8.11 -26.44 -18.42
CA ARG A 10 -6.67 -26.62 -18.23
C ARG A 10 -6.23 -26.03 -16.88
N PRO A 11 -5.68 -26.83 -15.96
CA PRO A 11 -5.05 -26.32 -14.74
C PRO A 11 -3.96 -25.29 -15.04
N VAL A 12 -3.79 -24.31 -14.15
CA VAL A 12 -2.85 -23.20 -14.36
C VAL A 12 -1.40 -23.67 -14.36
N HIS A 13 -1.04 -24.67 -13.56
CA HIS A 13 0.33 -25.20 -13.47
C HIS A 13 0.86 -25.83 -14.77
N LEU A 14 -0.02 -26.17 -15.72
CA LEU A 14 0.39 -26.67 -17.03
C LEU A 14 0.78 -25.53 -17.99
N GLY A 15 0.52 -24.28 -17.64
CA GLY A 15 0.96 -23.11 -18.40
C GLY A 15 0.33 -22.95 -19.79
N PRO A 16 0.79 -21.97 -20.57
CA PRO A 16 0.23 -21.64 -21.87
C PRO A 16 0.76 -22.54 -23.01
N TYR A 17 1.90 -23.21 -22.81
CA TYR A 17 2.52 -24.15 -23.76
C TYR A 17 2.27 -25.61 -23.34
N PRO A 18 2.10 -26.56 -24.29
CA PRO A 18 1.77 -27.95 -23.97
C PRO A 18 3.00 -28.80 -23.61
N LEU A 19 3.74 -28.40 -22.56
CA LEU A 19 4.98 -29.06 -22.12
C LEU A 19 4.75 -30.52 -21.70
N GLU A 20 3.55 -30.85 -21.22
CA GLU A 20 3.16 -32.20 -20.81
C GLU A 20 3.15 -33.22 -21.96
N ARG A 21 3.19 -32.75 -23.21
CA ARG A 21 3.18 -33.59 -24.42
C ARG A 21 4.58 -33.92 -24.96
N LEU A 22 5.63 -33.38 -24.34
CA LEU A 22 7.01 -33.61 -24.74
C LEU A 22 7.56 -34.90 -24.15
N VAL A 23 8.48 -35.53 -24.88
CA VAL A 23 9.15 -36.77 -24.44
C VAL A 23 10.31 -36.40 -23.51
N ARG A 24 10.42 -37.11 -22.39
CA ARG A 24 11.42 -36.87 -21.34
C ARG A 24 12.35 -38.08 -21.17
N CYS A 25 13.53 -37.86 -20.59
CA CYS A 25 14.56 -38.86 -20.36
C CYS A 25 15.24 -38.70 -18.99
N ALA A 26 16.24 -39.54 -18.72
CA ALA A 26 17.13 -39.37 -17.57
C ALA A 26 18.10 -38.18 -17.75
N MET A 27 18.82 -37.80 -16.69
CA MET A 27 19.75 -36.67 -16.68
C MET A 27 20.76 -36.74 -17.85
N PRO A 28 20.76 -35.76 -18.77
CA PRO A 28 21.72 -35.70 -19.86
C PRO A 28 23.08 -35.16 -19.40
N SER A 29 24.13 -35.38 -20.20
CA SER A 29 25.44 -34.75 -19.97
C SER A 29 25.38 -33.23 -20.26
N PHE A 30 26.12 -32.44 -19.47
CA PHE A 30 26.34 -31.02 -19.72
C PHE A 30 27.54 -30.73 -20.64
N GLU A 31 28.19 -31.77 -21.15
CA GLU A 31 29.37 -31.65 -21.99
C GLU A 31 29.06 -30.91 -23.31
N GLY A 32 29.93 -29.97 -23.68
CA GLY A 32 29.76 -29.16 -24.90
C GLY A 32 28.77 -27.99 -24.77
N LEU A 33 28.14 -27.79 -23.60
CA LEU A 33 27.31 -26.61 -23.37
C LEU A 33 28.19 -25.35 -23.26
N THR A 34 27.81 -24.31 -24.03
CA THR A 34 28.45 -22.99 -23.94
C THR A 34 28.30 -22.41 -22.53
N PRO A 35 29.40 -21.96 -21.87
CA PRO A 35 29.32 -21.38 -20.54
C PRO A 35 28.42 -20.14 -20.49
N PHE A 36 27.61 -20.04 -19.44
CA PHE A 36 26.77 -18.88 -19.19
C PHE A 36 27.56 -17.56 -19.26
N GLN A 37 27.03 -16.58 -20.01
CA GLN A 37 27.61 -15.24 -20.13
C GLN A 37 26.67 -14.22 -19.47
N PRO A 38 27.18 -13.37 -18.55
CA PRO A 38 26.35 -12.36 -17.90
C PRO A 38 25.95 -11.25 -18.87
N LEU A 39 24.73 -10.75 -18.70
CA LEU A 39 24.21 -9.64 -19.48
C LEU A 39 24.70 -8.28 -18.92
N SER A 40 24.92 -7.29 -19.79
CA SER A 40 25.23 -5.91 -19.38
C SER A 40 24.14 -4.96 -19.84
N PHE A 41 23.70 -4.07 -18.95
CA PHE A 41 22.70 -3.02 -19.25
C PHE A 41 23.33 -1.67 -19.64
N HIS A 42 24.64 -1.64 -19.90
CA HIS A 42 25.35 -0.42 -20.31
C HIS A 42 25.60 -0.43 -21.82
N ARG A 43 25.04 0.56 -22.53
CA ARG A 43 25.27 0.83 -23.96
C ARG A 43 25.61 2.32 -24.16
N PRO A 44 26.82 2.77 -23.75
CA PRO A 44 27.20 4.18 -23.86
C PRO A 44 27.22 4.69 -25.31
N GLU A 45 27.50 3.81 -26.28
CA GLU A 45 27.52 4.13 -27.71
C GLU A 45 26.10 4.30 -28.33
N GLN A 46 25.05 3.94 -27.59
CA GLN A 46 23.64 4.05 -28.01
C GLN A 46 22.82 4.63 -26.85
N PRO A 47 23.02 5.92 -26.50
CA PRO A 47 22.38 6.54 -25.34
C PRO A 47 20.84 6.54 -25.41
N GLU A 48 20.27 6.55 -26.61
CA GLU A 48 18.84 6.45 -26.88
C GLU A 48 18.26 5.04 -26.66
N SER A 49 19.09 4.01 -26.45
CA SER A 49 18.61 2.66 -26.19
C SER A 49 17.97 2.54 -24.81
N ILE A 50 16.78 1.95 -24.75
CA ILE A 50 16.06 1.67 -23.49
C ILE A 50 16.81 0.72 -22.56
N VAL A 51 17.82 0.01 -23.08
CA VAL A 51 18.70 -0.86 -22.30
C VAL A 51 19.33 -0.10 -21.13
N ASN A 52 19.77 1.14 -21.35
CA ASN A 52 20.38 1.97 -20.31
C ASN A 52 19.38 2.29 -19.19
N ALA A 53 18.11 2.53 -19.52
CA ALA A 53 17.06 2.83 -18.55
C ALA A 53 16.62 1.61 -17.72
N MET A 54 16.79 0.39 -18.23
CA MET A 54 16.48 -0.84 -17.50
C MET A 54 17.52 -1.18 -16.41
N GLY A 55 18.74 -0.67 -16.52
CA GLY A 55 19.87 -1.06 -15.66
C GLY A 55 19.65 -0.85 -14.16
N GLU A 56 19.14 0.31 -13.76
CA GLU A 56 18.91 0.62 -12.33
C GLU A 56 17.83 -0.29 -11.72
N PHE A 57 16.78 -0.60 -12.48
CA PHE A 57 15.71 -1.48 -12.02
C PHE A 57 16.19 -2.93 -11.89
N GLN A 58 17.01 -3.40 -12.85
CA GLN A 58 17.66 -4.71 -12.75
C GLN A 58 18.58 -4.77 -11.53
N ALA A 59 19.40 -3.75 -11.31
CA ALA A 59 20.30 -3.69 -10.16
C ALA A 59 19.55 -3.66 -8.82
N MET A 60 18.41 -2.95 -8.75
CA MET A 60 17.55 -2.94 -7.56
C MET A 60 16.99 -4.34 -7.26
N MET A 61 16.50 -5.04 -8.29
CA MET A 61 16.00 -6.41 -8.11
C MET A 61 17.11 -7.39 -7.71
N ASP A 62 18.31 -7.26 -8.29
CA ASP A 62 19.47 -8.05 -7.88
C ASP A 62 19.87 -7.79 -6.42
N ALA A 63 19.72 -6.55 -5.94
CA ALA A 63 20.00 -6.19 -4.54
C ALA A 63 19.04 -6.86 -3.54
N ILE A 64 17.81 -7.17 -3.96
CA ILE A 64 16.78 -7.81 -3.12
C ILE A 64 16.52 -9.27 -3.50
N ARG A 65 17.43 -9.89 -4.28
CA ARG A 65 17.34 -11.30 -4.71
C ARG A 65 17.37 -12.29 -3.54
N ASP A 66 17.83 -11.82 -2.40
CA ASP A 66 17.97 -12.53 -1.12
C ASP A 66 17.30 -11.75 0.03
N GLY A 67 17.19 -12.34 1.22
CA GLY A 67 16.67 -11.69 2.42
C GLY A 67 16.38 -12.66 3.56
N PHE A 68 15.75 -12.16 4.61
CA PHE A 68 15.42 -12.96 5.79
C PHE A 68 14.41 -14.08 5.47
N VAL A 69 14.67 -15.25 6.05
CA VAL A 69 13.73 -16.37 6.10
C VAL A 69 12.81 -16.20 7.31
N ASN A 70 11.50 -16.35 7.09
CA ASN A 70 10.54 -16.28 8.18
C ASN A 70 10.75 -17.47 9.13
N LYS A 71 11.02 -17.20 10.41
CA LYS A 71 11.22 -18.25 11.42
C LYS A 71 9.92 -19.01 11.72
N ALA A 72 8.76 -18.37 11.53
CA ALA A 72 7.46 -18.99 11.67
C ALA A 72 7.10 -19.75 10.38
N MET A 73 7.51 -21.02 10.30
CA MET A 73 7.22 -21.93 9.18
C MET A 73 5.74 -21.94 8.84
N ALA A 74 5.36 -21.78 7.57
CA ALA A 74 3.97 -21.75 7.11
C ALA A 74 3.28 -23.13 7.15
N ALA A 75 1.97 -23.16 7.38
CA ALA A 75 1.15 -24.35 7.26
C ALA A 75 0.72 -24.52 5.80
N ILE A 76 1.60 -25.12 5.01
CA ILE A 76 1.38 -25.43 3.59
C ILE A 76 1.39 -26.95 3.37
N PRO A 77 0.85 -27.43 2.24
CA PRO A 77 0.91 -28.85 1.89
C PRO A 77 2.33 -29.40 1.93
N SER A 78 2.48 -30.64 2.40
CA SER A 78 3.78 -31.34 2.47
C SER A 78 4.13 -32.09 1.19
N ASP A 79 3.17 -32.35 0.31
CA ASP A 79 3.39 -33.05 -0.96
C ASP A 79 4.29 -32.22 -1.91
N PRO A 80 5.47 -32.73 -2.29
CA PRO A 80 6.36 -32.03 -3.22
C PRO A 80 5.72 -31.78 -4.59
N GLN A 81 4.80 -32.63 -5.05
CA GLN A 81 4.11 -32.44 -6.34
C GLN A 81 3.13 -31.27 -6.27
N GLU A 82 2.31 -31.19 -5.21
CA GLU A 82 1.41 -30.06 -5.00
C GLU A 82 2.16 -28.72 -4.90
N ARG A 83 3.32 -28.71 -4.22
CA ARG A 83 4.21 -27.54 -4.17
C ARG A 83 4.75 -27.16 -5.55
N ALA A 84 5.22 -28.14 -6.32
CA ALA A 84 5.70 -27.89 -7.67
C ALA A 84 4.59 -27.31 -8.57
N ASP A 85 3.37 -27.83 -8.49
CA ASP A 85 2.23 -27.33 -9.26
C ASP A 85 1.84 -25.91 -8.84
N HIS A 86 1.80 -25.64 -7.54
CA HIS A 86 1.55 -24.29 -7.00
C HIS A 86 2.60 -23.27 -7.50
N LEU A 87 3.88 -23.62 -7.37
CA LEU A 87 4.98 -22.73 -7.78
C LEU A 87 5.02 -22.52 -9.29
N LYS A 88 4.75 -23.55 -10.10
CA LYS A 88 4.58 -23.41 -11.55
C LYS A 88 3.42 -22.47 -11.87
N ALA A 89 2.27 -22.65 -11.23
CA ALA A 89 1.12 -21.79 -11.42
C ALA A 89 1.40 -20.32 -11.02
N PHE A 90 2.15 -20.07 -9.94
CA PHE A 90 2.59 -18.74 -9.56
C PHE A 90 3.55 -18.15 -10.62
N GLY A 91 4.49 -18.94 -11.15
CA GLY A 91 5.35 -18.50 -12.25
C GLY A 91 4.55 -18.07 -13.48
N TYR A 92 3.53 -18.84 -13.88
CA TYR A 92 2.62 -18.48 -14.97
C TYR A 92 1.74 -17.28 -14.65
N PHE A 93 1.24 -17.19 -13.41
CA PHE A 93 0.55 -15.99 -12.93
C PHE A 93 1.43 -14.77 -13.10
N SER A 94 2.75 -14.87 -12.92
CA SER A 94 3.74 -13.80 -13.11
C SER A 94 4.24 -13.63 -14.56
N ASP A 95 3.54 -14.24 -15.53
CA ASP A 95 3.77 -14.20 -16.98
C ASP A 95 5.00 -14.93 -17.49
N ALA A 96 5.53 -15.90 -16.74
CA ALA A 96 6.54 -16.80 -17.29
C ALA A 96 5.97 -17.53 -18.51
N SER A 97 6.76 -17.66 -19.57
CA SER A 97 6.32 -18.39 -20.77
C SER A 97 6.29 -19.89 -20.51
N MET A 98 7.31 -20.40 -19.82
CA MET A 98 7.43 -21.79 -19.39
C MET A 98 8.05 -21.83 -17.99
N VAL A 99 7.60 -22.76 -17.16
CA VAL A 99 8.13 -23.00 -15.81
C VAL A 99 8.36 -24.48 -15.61
N THR A 100 9.54 -24.82 -15.08
CA THR A 100 9.91 -26.21 -14.73
C THR A 100 10.59 -26.25 -13.38
N THR A 101 10.52 -27.39 -12.70
CA THR A 101 11.22 -27.66 -11.44
C THR A 101 12.25 -28.76 -11.65
N GLY A 102 13.39 -28.69 -10.99
CA GLY A 102 14.48 -29.67 -11.18
C GLY A 102 15.46 -29.72 -10.03
N PRO A 103 16.45 -30.62 -10.07
CA PRO A 103 17.52 -30.67 -9.08
C PRO A 103 18.50 -29.52 -9.25
N LEU A 104 19.25 -29.20 -8.20
CA LEU A 104 20.47 -28.40 -8.25
C LEU A 104 21.71 -29.32 -8.32
N PRO A 105 22.19 -29.70 -9.51
CA PRO A 105 23.41 -30.50 -9.67
C PRO A 105 24.66 -29.69 -9.30
N ILE A 106 25.68 -30.38 -8.79
CA ILE A 106 26.97 -29.76 -8.39
C ILE A 106 27.63 -29.09 -9.59
N GLU A 107 27.49 -29.68 -10.78
CA GLU A 107 28.03 -29.17 -12.04
C GLU A 107 27.42 -27.84 -12.47
N ALA A 108 26.26 -27.45 -11.90
CA ALA A 108 25.64 -26.15 -12.13
C ALA A 108 26.15 -25.05 -11.18
N LEU A 109 26.89 -25.37 -10.12
CA LEU A 109 27.49 -24.35 -9.25
C LEU A 109 28.61 -23.62 -9.99
N LEU A 110 28.60 -22.28 -9.94
CA LEU A 110 29.71 -21.49 -10.48
C LEU A 110 30.89 -21.50 -9.49
N PRO A 111 32.13 -21.60 -9.98
CA PRO A 111 33.30 -21.52 -9.10
C PRO A 111 33.44 -20.12 -8.47
N VAL A 112 32.95 -19.08 -9.16
CA VAL A 112 32.89 -17.71 -8.68
C VAL A 112 31.51 -17.17 -9.02
N ALA A 113 30.80 -16.67 -8.00
CA ALA A 113 29.51 -16.03 -8.18
C ALA A 113 29.64 -14.77 -9.05
N ILE A 114 28.69 -14.59 -9.96
CA ILE A 114 28.54 -13.38 -10.76
C ILE A 114 27.69 -12.40 -9.96
N ARG A 115 28.15 -11.15 -9.86
CA ARG A 115 27.44 -10.06 -9.18
C ARG A 115 27.34 -8.86 -10.10
N ASN A 116 26.15 -8.28 -10.18
CA ASN A 116 25.91 -7.03 -10.87
C ASN A 116 26.67 -5.88 -10.19
N PRO A 117 27.60 -5.20 -10.88
CA PRO A 117 28.40 -4.12 -10.30
C PRO A 117 27.57 -2.87 -9.94
N ASP A 118 26.37 -2.71 -10.47
CA ASP A 118 25.55 -1.51 -10.25
C ASP A 118 24.80 -1.52 -8.89
N ILE A 119 24.78 -2.66 -8.19
CA ILE A 119 24.16 -2.78 -6.85
C ILE A 119 24.78 -1.78 -5.86
N ASP A 120 26.10 -1.55 -5.96
CA ASP A 120 26.82 -0.69 -5.02
C ASP A 120 26.38 0.78 -5.12
N ARG A 121 26.00 1.24 -6.33
CA ARG A 121 25.51 2.61 -6.55
C ARG A 121 24.16 2.83 -5.85
N LEU A 122 23.28 1.82 -5.85
CA LEU A 122 21.95 1.90 -5.26
C LEU A 122 21.96 1.86 -3.72
N SER A 123 22.99 1.25 -3.11
CA SER A 123 23.11 1.17 -1.65
C SER A 123 23.19 2.54 -0.98
N HIS A 124 23.76 3.54 -1.66
CA HIS A 124 23.80 4.90 -1.13
C HIS A 124 22.40 5.54 -1.13
N ALA A 125 21.65 5.42 -2.22
CA ALA A 125 20.30 5.99 -2.34
C ALA A 125 19.32 5.40 -1.31
N LEU A 126 19.42 4.10 -1.02
CA LEU A 126 18.63 3.41 0.00
C LEU A 126 18.94 3.88 1.44
N LYS A 127 20.13 4.42 1.70
CA LYS A 127 20.53 4.94 3.02
C LYS A 127 20.08 6.38 3.27
N THR A 128 19.99 7.20 2.22
CA THR A 128 19.88 8.66 2.36
C THR A 128 18.54 9.25 1.91
N ARG A 129 17.74 8.54 1.10
CA ARG A 129 16.46 9.07 0.61
C ARG A 129 15.31 8.76 1.56
N GLN A 130 14.61 9.81 2.02
CA GLN A 130 13.31 9.71 2.67
C GLN A 130 12.20 9.71 1.60
N THR A 131 11.29 8.74 1.65
CA THR A 131 10.13 8.68 0.74
C THR A 131 9.03 9.63 1.22
N LYS A 132 8.33 10.28 0.28
CA LYS A 132 7.17 11.14 0.55
C LYS A 132 5.89 10.42 0.11
N THR A 133 5.38 9.51 0.93
CA THR A 133 4.19 8.72 0.57
C THR A 133 3.32 8.39 1.77
N LEU A 134 2.01 8.25 1.53
CA LEU A 134 1.03 7.75 2.51
C LEU A 134 0.79 6.23 2.37
N ALA A 135 1.52 5.53 1.49
CA ALA A 135 1.31 4.12 1.23
C ALA A 135 1.53 3.27 2.50
N SER A 136 0.53 2.45 2.84
CA SER A 136 0.54 1.67 4.07
C SER A 136 1.74 0.74 4.23
N GLY A 137 2.38 0.75 5.40
CA GLY A 137 3.52 -0.10 5.71
C GLY A 137 4.79 0.16 4.88
N ILE A 138 4.88 1.27 4.13
CA ILE A 138 6.10 1.61 3.37
C ILE A 138 7.31 1.77 4.27
N ASP A 139 7.18 2.40 5.44
CA ASP A 139 8.28 2.59 6.38
C ASP A 139 8.89 1.26 6.84
N VAL A 140 8.04 0.25 7.06
CA VAL A 140 8.49 -1.11 7.39
C VAL A 140 9.22 -1.74 6.21
N ILE A 141 8.69 -1.61 4.99
CA ILE A 141 9.35 -2.13 3.79
C ILE A 141 10.71 -1.47 3.59
N MET A 142 10.81 -0.15 3.76
CA MET A 142 12.07 0.59 3.62
C MET A 142 13.08 0.20 4.70
N ALA A 143 12.62 0.01 5.95
CA ALA A 143 13.48 -0.49 7.03
C ALA A 143 14.01 -1.88 6.71
N ASP A 144 13.15 -2.81 6.28
CA ASP A 144 13.53 -4.18 5.95
C ASP A 144 14.48 -4.23 4.73
N LEU A 145 14.30 -3.33 3.76
CA LEU A 145 15.22 -3.15 2.62
C LEU A 145 16.60 -2.65 3.10
N LYS A 146 16.63 -1.64 3.98
CA LYS A 146 17.87 -1.11 4.58
C LYS A 146 18.61 -2.21 5.35
N ASP A 147 17.91 -2.98 6.17
CA ASP A 147 18.48 -4.09 6.96
C ASP A 147 19.00 -5.22 6.05
N SER A 148 18.25 -5.57 5.01
CA SER A 148 18.65 -6.59 4.03
C SER A 148 19.94 -6.21 3.29
N MET A 149 20.14 -4.94 2.98
CA MET A 149 21.34 -4.47 2.29
C MET A 149 22.59 -4.39 3.18
N GLN A 150 22.40 -4.19 4.49
CA GLN A 150 23.50 -4.10 5.44
C GLN A 150 23.97 -5.49 5.91
N THR A 151 23.11 -6.49 5.78
CA THR A 151 23.42 -7.87 6.13
C THR A 151 24.36 -8.49 5.10
N ALA A 152 25.35 -9.26 5.56
CA ALA A 152 26.24 -10.00 4.65
C ALA A 152 25.43 -11.00 3.81
N PRO A 153 25.71 -11.17 2.50
CA PRO A 153 25.03 -12.16 1.67
C PRO A 153 25.17 -13.58 2.27
N SER A 154 24.09 -14.35 2.30
CA SER A 154 24.15 -15.76 2.74
C SER A 154 24.82 -16.64 1.66
N THR A 155 24.97 -17.94 1.90
CA THR A 155 25.35 -18.91 0.86
C THR A 155 24.11 -19.64 0.35
N ILE A 156 24.22 -20.41 -0.73
CA ILE A 156 23.17 -21.35 -1.17
C ILE A 156 23.45 -22.79 -0.70
N GLU A 157 24.25 -22.93 0.37
CA GLU A 157 24.55 -24.22 0.96
C GLU A 157 23.26 -24.83 1.53
N GLY A 158 22.99 -26.10 1.23
CA GLY A 158 21.75 -26.77 1.62
C GLY A 158 20.64 -26.75 0.55
N HIS A 159 20.72 -25.84 -0.43
CA HIS A 159 19.76 -25.82 -1.55
C HIS A 159 19.90 -27.09 -2.41
N LYS A 160 18.76 -27.71 -2.75
CA LYS A 160 18.72 -28.97 -3.53
C LYS A 160 17.82 -28.89 -4.76
N HIS A 161 16.95 -27.89 -4.81
CA HIS A 161 15.92 -27.76 -5.83
C HIS A 161 16.10 -26.43 -6.58
N ALA A 162 15.72 -26.45 -7.85
CA ALA A 162 15.70 -25.30 -8.73
C ALA A 162 14.31 -25.12 -9.36
N ILE A 163 13.85 -23.88 -9.46
CA ILE A 163 12.67 -23.48 -10.22
C ILE A 163 13.17 -22.60 -11.37
N VAL A 164 12.94 -23.03 -12.60
CA VAL A 164 13.47 -22.37 -13.80
C VAL A 164 12.32 -21.65 -14.51
N PHE A 165 12.52 -20.36 -14.80
CA PHE A 165 11.59 -19.52 -15.54
C PHE A 165 12.18 -19.18 -16.90
N LEU A 166 11.39 -19.37 -17.95
CA LEU A 166 11.74 -18.98 -19.30
C LEU A 166 10.81 -17.89 -19.80
N TYR A 167 11.39 -16.84 -20.37
CA TYR A 167 10.67 -15.73 -21.01
C TYR A 167 11.03 -15.66 -22.49
N GLU A 168 10.06 -15.85 -23.37
CA GLU A 168 10.30 -15.84 -24.81
C GLU A 168 10.64 -14.45 -25.35
N HIS A 169 11.45 -14.41 -26.41
CA HIS A 169 11.60 -13.21 -27.22
C HIS A 169 10.42 -13.12 -28.20
N LEU A 170 9.81 -11.95 -28.26
CA LEU A 170 8.83 -11.62 -29.28
C LEU A 170 9.55 -11.32 -30.62
N ARG A 171 8.80 -10.92 -31.65
CA ARG A 171 9.39 -10.46 -32.92
C ARG A 171 10.42 -9.36 -32.67
N ASP A 172 11.58 -9.43 -33.31
CA ASP A 172 12.55 -8.32 -33.27
C ASP A 172 11.95 -7.06 -33.91
N PRO A 173 12.10 -5.87 -33.28
CA PRO A 173 11.71 -4.63 -33.91
C PRO A 173 12.45 -4.42 -35.23
N LYS A 174 11.76 -3.91 -36.25
CA LYS A 174 12.37 -3.58 -37.55
C LYS A 174 12.96 -2.18 -37.48
N PRO A 175 14.18 -1.92 -37.98
CA PRO A 175 14.81 -0.60 -37.88
C PRO A 175 13.97 0.57 -38.42
N GLU A 176 13.18 0.33 -39.47
CA GLU A 176 12.37 1.37 -40.11
C GLU A 176 10.92 1.43 -39.60
N GLU A 177 10.54 0.61 -38.60
CA GLU A 177 9.17 0.67 -38.07
C GLU A 177 9.02 1.82 -37.05
N PRO A 178 7.89 2.56 -37.07
CA PRO A 178 7.65 3.62 -36.10
C PRO A 178 7.74 3.11 -34.65
N GLY A 179 8.45 3.87 -33.82
CA GLY A 179 8.64 3.56 -32.41
C GLY A 179 9.80 2.61 -32.08
N SER A 180 10.58 2.20 -33.09
CA SER A 180 11.68 1.23 -32.87
C SER A 180 12.96 1.84 -32.31
N ASP A 181 13.09 3.16 -32.29
CA ASP A 181 14.35 3.88 -32.00
C ASP A 181 15.02 3.40 -30.71
N TRP A 182 14.24 3.11 -29.66
CA TRP A 182 14.80 2.76 -28.34
C TRP A 182 14.97 1.25 -28.11
N ILE A 183 14.27 0.41 -28.89
CA ILE A 183 14.06 -1.02 -28.55
C ILE A 183 14.85 -2.00 -29.43
N LEU A 184 15.63 -1.51 -30.39
CA LEU A 184 16.46 -2.35 -31.24
C LEU A 184 17.50 -3.13 -30.42
N GLY A 185 17.57 -4.44 -30.67
CA GLY A 185 18.52 -5.34 -30.01
C GLY A 185 18.35 -5.46 -28.49
N ALA A 186 17.17 -5.17 -27.93
CA ALA A 186 16.93 -5.16 -26.48
C ALA A 186 16.19 -6.42 -25.95
N GLN A 187 16.00 -7.47 -26.77
CA GLN A 187 15.18 -8.64 -26.38
C GLN A 187 15.73 -9.38 -25.16
N ASP A 188 17.05 -9.61 -25.09
CA ASP A 188 17.69 -10.29 -23.97
C ASP A 188 17.48 -9.51 -22.67
N HIS A 189 17.63 -8.19 -22.71
CA HIS A 189 17.42 -7.29 -21.58
C HIS A 189 15.97 -7.26 -21.13
N ARG A 190 15.03 -7.19 -22.08
CA ARG A 190 13.60 -7.26 -21.81
C ARG A 190 13.22 -8.59 -21.16
N ALA A 191 13.73 -9.71 -21.67
CA ALA A 191 13.49 -11.02 -21.08
C ALA A 191 14.12 -11.12 -19.68
N CYS A 192 15.33 -10.59 -19.50
CA CYS A 192 16.03 -10.55 -18.22
C CYS A 192 15.24 -9.82 -17.14
N ILE A 193 14.80 -8.58 -17.37
CA ILE A 193 14.08 -7.82 -16.33
C ILE A 193 12.76 -8.48 -15.97
N ARG A 194 12.08 -9.09 -16.96
CA ARG A 194 10.78 -9.75 -16.76
C ARG A 194 10.93 -11.08 -16.01
N ALA A 195 11.97 -11.84 -16.31
CA ALA A 195 12.31 -13.07 -15.59
C ALA A 195 12.80 -12.78 -14.16
N THR A 196 13.59 -11.73 -14.00
CA THR A 196 14.10 -11.29 -12.69
C THR A 196 12.95 -10.89 -11.76
N GLU A 197 11.98 -10.09 -12.22
CA GLU A 197 10.80 -9.70 -11.42
C GLU A 197 10.13 -10.94 -10.80
N THR A 198 9.88 -11.97 -11.61
CA THR A 198 9.25 -13.21 -11.15
C THR A 198 10.13 -13.98 -10.17
N ALA A 199 11.40 -14.18 -10.49
CA ALA A 199 12.32 -14.95 -9.65
C ALA A 199 12.49 -14.29 -8.26
N VAL A 200 12.66 -12.97 -8.22
CA VAL A 200 12.85 -12.22 -6.96
C VAL A 200 11.60 -12.25 -6.09
N VAL A 201 10.42 -12.02 -6.68
CA VAL A 201 9.14 -12.09 -5.95
C VAL A 201 8.91 -13.49 -5.40
N MET A 202 9.11 -14.53 -6.21
CA MET A 202 8.85 -15.90 -5.79
C MET A 202 9.89 -16.43 -4.80
N ALA A 203 11.16 -16.02 -4.90
CA ALA A 203 12.16 -16.33 -3.87
C ALA A 203 11.76 -15.70 -2.52
N ASN A 204 11.26 -14.45 -2.55
CA ASN A 204 10.74 -13.80 -1.35
C ASN A 204 9.50 -14.52 -0.80
N TYR A 205 8.60 -14.97 -1.66
CA TYR A 205 7.44 -15.77 -1.26
C TYR A 205 7.86 -17.05 -0.53
N ILE A 206 8.83 -17.80 -1.05
CA ILE A 206 9.33 -19.04 -0.43
C ILE A 206 9.95 -18.75 0.95
N ARG A 207 10.72 -17.66 1.08
CA ARG A 207 11.27 -17.21 2.38
C ARG A 207 10.19 -16.81 3.38
N LEU A 208 9.09 -16.19 2.94
CA LEU A 208 7.94 -15.89 3.79
C LEU A 208 7.22 -17.14 4.30
N LEU A 209 7.28 -18.24 3.52
CA LEU A 209 6.78 -19.55 3.94
C LEU A 209 7.71 -20.28 4.93
N GLY A 210 8.93 -19.78 5.12
CA GLY A 210 9.90 -20.31 6.07
C GLY A 210 10.98 -21.22 5.48
N PHE A 211 11.16 -21.23 4.16
CA PHE A 211 12.23 -21.97 3.49
C PHE A 211 13.27 -21.03 2.91
N ASP A 212 14.55 -21.38 3.01
CA ASP A 212 15.58 -20.57 2.35
C ASP A 212 15.45 -20.67 0.83
N ALA A 213 15.62 -19.53 0.16
CA ALA A 213 15.50 -19.41 -1.29
C ALA A 213 16.23 -18.19 -1.82
N ARG A 214 16.88 -18.34 -2.97
CA ARG A 214 17.61 -17.27 -3.66
C ARG A 214 17.24 -17.17 -5.12
N ALA A 215 17.03 -15.94 -5.60
CA ALA A 215 16.86 -15.68 -7.02
C ALA A 215 18.21 -15.49 -7.74
N HIS A 216 18.29 -16.03 -8.95
CA HIS A 216 19.44 -15.97 -9.85
C HIS A 216 19.00 -15.40 -11.20
N THR A 217 19.72 -14.38 -11.66
CA THR A 217 19.36 -13.55 -12.81
C THR A 217 20.47 -13.59 -13.86
N ALA A 218 20.23 -13.01 -15.04
CA ALA A 218 21.27 -12.93 -16.06
C ALA A 218 22.43 -11.98 -15.69
N THR A 219 22.30 -11.20 -14.62
CA THR A 219 23.29 -10.21 -14.15
C THR A 219 23.89 -10.55 -12.79
N SER A 220 23.22 -11.37 -11.99
CA SER A 220 23.70 -11.83 -10.67
C SER A 220 23.30 -13.28 -10.42
N THR A 221 24.26 -14.20 -10.33
CA THR A 221 23.98 -15.64 -10.13
C THR A 221 25.13 -16.39 -9.45
N ASP A 222 24.79 -17.43 -8.67
CA ASP A 222 25.73 -18.38 -8.08
C ASP A 222 25.80 -19.70 -8.88
N VAL A 223 24.95 -19.82 -9.90
CA VAL A 223 24.70 -21.03 -10.68
C VAL A 223 24.68 -20.75 -12.19
N ASP A 224 24.97 -21.77 -12.99
CA ASP A 224 24.79 -21.76 -14.44
C ASP A 224 23.31 -21.96 -14.78
N LEU A 225 22.65 -20.90 -15.25
CA LEU A 225 21.21 -20.92 -15.57
C LEU A 225 20.88 -21.93 -16.68
N GLY A 226 21.80 -22.12 -17.64
CA GLY A 226 21.62 -23.01 -18.78
C GLY A 226 21.62 -24.48 -18.36
N LYS A 227 22.57 -24.87 -17.51
CA LYS A 227 22.62 -26.24 -16.95
C LYS A 227 21.37 -26.56 -16.15
N LEU A 228 20.86 -25.62 -15.36
CA LEU A 228 19.62 -25.81 -14.61
C LEU A 228 18.40 -25.93 -15.53
N ALA A 229 18.34 -25.15 -16.62
CA ALA A 229 17.27 -25.28 -17.62
C ALA A 229 17.31 -26.64 -18.34
N VAL A 230 18.49 -27.21 -18.60
CA VAL A 230 18.62 -28.57 -19.15
C VAL A 230 18.18 -29.61 -18.12
N ALA A 231 18.67 -29.49 -16.88
CA ALA A 231 18.40 -30.44 -15.79
C ALA A 231 16.91 -30.50 -15.40
N SER A 232 16.18 -29.39 -15.50
CA SER A 232 14.73 -29.33 -15.24
C SER A 232 13.87 -29.72 -16.46
N GLY A 233 14.48 -30.03 -17.61
CA GLY A 233 13.75 -30.33 -18.83
C GLY A 233 12.98 -29.14 -19.42
N MET A 234 13.53 -27.93 -19.27
CA MET A 234 13.06 -26.73 -19.95
C MET A 234 13.55 -26.68 -21.41
N VAL A 235 14.82 -27.03 -21.62
CA VAL A 235 15.54 -26.91 -22.90
C VAL A 235 16.38 -28.14 -23.19
N THR A 236 16.80 -28.32 -24.44
CA THR A 236 17.84 -29.29 -24.82
C THR A 236 19.12 -28.57 -25.26
N VAL A 237 20.23 -29.31 -25.33
CA VAL A 237 21.48 -28.85 -25.94
C VAL A 237 21.54 -29.36 -27.36
N GLU A 238 21.55 -28.46 -28.34
CA GLU A 238 21.68 -28.78 -29.77
C GLU A 238 22.86 -27.99 -30.32
N ASP A 239 23.86 -28.69 -30.86
CA ASP A 239 25.09 -28.08 -31.41
C ASP A 239 25.74 -27.05 -30.45
N GLY A 240 25.78 -27.36 -29.14
CA GLY A 240 26.35 -26.51 -28.09
C GLY A 240 25.48 -25.33 -27.62
N HIS A 241 24.27 -25.19 -28.17
CA HIS A 241 23.33 -24.12 -27.85
C HIS A 241 22.10 -24.64 -27.11
N LEU A 242 21.52 -23.79 -26.26
CA LEU A 242 20.26 -24.09 -25.58
C LEU A 242 19.09 -23.89 -26.54
N VAL A 243 18.26 -24.92 -26.69
CA VAL A 243 17.09 -24.89 -27.58
C VAL A 243 15.83 -25.21 -26.79
N ALA A 244 14.94 -24.23 -26.68
CA ALA A 244 13.63 -24.40 -26.07
C ALA A 244 12.62 -24.92 -27.11
N PRO A 245 11.73 -25.87 -26.73
CA PRO A 245 10.65 -26.33 -27.59
C PRO A 245 9.84 -25.17 -28.17
N TRP A 246 9.54 -25.22 -29.46
CA TRP A 246 8.86 -24.17 -30.25
C TRP A 246 9.62 -22.83 -30.38
N LEU A 247 10.42 -22.41 -29.41
CA LEU A 247 11.06 -21.08 -29.35
C LEU A 247 12.46 -21.04 -29.96
N GLY A 248 13.15 -22.18 -30.07
CA GLY A 248 14.55 -22.18 -30.49
C GLY A 248 15.43 -21.55 -29.43
N GLN A 249 16.38 -20.70 -29.82
CA GLN A 249 17.27 -19.95 -28.92
C GLN A 249 16.67 -18.61 -28.44
N ARG A 250 15.41 -18.32 -28.76
CA ARG A 250 14.79 -16.99 -28.57
C ARG A 250 14.14 -16.85 -27.20
N PHE A 251 14.93 -16.83 -26.14
CA PHE A 251 14.45 -16.69 -24.77
C PHE A 251 15.51 -16.19 -23.79
N GLY A 252 15.04 -15.65 -22.66
CA GLY A 252 15.85 -15.41 -21.45
C GLY A 252 15.46 -16.32 -20.30
N LEU A 253 16.34 -16.45 -19.31
CA LEU A 253 16.18 -17.32 -18.13
C LEU A 253 16.35 -16.55 -16.82
N ALA A 254 15.62 -16.99 -15.80
CA ALA A 254 15.92 -16.73 -14.40
C ALA A 254 15.64 -18.01 -13.58
N VAL A 255 16.26 -18.14 -12.42
CA VAL A 255 16.16 -19.34 -11.58
C VAL A 255 15.96 -18.97 -10.12
N ILE A 256 15.24 -19.80 -9.37
CA ILE A 256 15.29 -19.81 -7.91
C ILE A 256 15.94 -21.11 -7.47
N THR A 257 16.90 -21.05 -6.55
CA THR A 257 17.35 -22.23 -5.79
C THR A 257 16.74 -22.19 -4.39
N THR A 258 16.42 -23.34 -3.81
CA THR A 258 15.76 -23.42 -2.50
C THR A 258 16.00 -24.75 -1.78
N GLU A 259 15.85 -24.74 -0.46
CA GLU A 259 15.75 -25.92 0.39
C GLU A 259 14.35 -26.54 0.42
N MET A 260 13.32 -25.82 -0.05
CA MET A 260 11.94 -26.30 -0.08
C MET A 260 11.84 -27.55 -0.95
N ASP A 261 11.42 -28.66 -0.34
CA ASP A 261 11.22 -29.91 -1.07
C ASP A 261 10.07 -29.77 -2.08
N ILE A 262 10.40 -30.02 -3.36
CA ILE A 262 9.53 -29.89 -4.52
C ILE A 262 9.82 -31.01 -5.53
N ALA A 263 8.77 -31.52 -6.18
CA ALA A 263 8.90 -32.53 -7.21
C ALA A 263 9.62 -31.97 -8.45
N HIS A 264 10.39 -32.81 -9.13
CA HIS A 264 11.17 -32.42 -10.31
C HIS A 264 10.48 -32.88 -11.59
N ASP A 265 10.53 -32.02 -12.62
CA ASP A 265 10.31 -32.43 -13.99
C ASP A 265 11.52 -33.23 -14.50
N ALA A 266 11.28 -34.18 -15.41
CA ALA A 266 12.36 -34.93 -16.05
C ALA A 266 12.94 -34.17 -17.27
N PRO A 267 14.26 -34.25 -17.53
CA PRO A 267 14.91 -33.68 -18.72
C PRO A 267 14.25 -34.06 -20.05
N LEU A 268 14.40 -33.23 -21.08
CA LEU A 268 13.87 -33.50 -22.42
C LEU A 268 14.81 -34.40 -23.22
N VAL A 269 14.26 -35.31 -24.05
CA VAL A 269 15.06 -35.93 -25.12
C VAL A 269 15.46 -34.87 -26.16
N PRO A 270 16.58 -35.04 -26.89
CA PRO A 270 17.00 -34.12 -27.95
C PRO A 270 15.88 -33.79 -28.93
N MET A 271 15.85 -32.59 -29.50
CA MET A 271 14.76 -32.10 -30.35
C MET A 271 14.49 -33.01 -31.55
N ALA A 272 15.53 -33.66 -32.10
CA ALA A 272 15.40 -34.62 -33.19
C ALA A 272 14.58 -35.88 -32.82
N GLN A 273 14.48 -36.21 -31.53
CA GLN A 273 13.74 -37.37 -31.01
C GLN A 273 12.35 -37.00 -30.48
N GLN A 274 12.01 -35.71 -30.45
CA GLN A 274 10.69 -35.26 -30.00
C GLN A 274 9.59 -35.63 -30.99
N SER A 275 8.37 -35.78 -30.49
CA SER A 275 7.20 -36.09 -31.31
C SER A 275 6.89 -34.96 -32.30
N LYS A 276 6.89 -35.26 -33.61
CA LYS A 276 6.43 -34.32 -34.65
C LYS A 276 5.00 -33.84 -34.41
N ALA A 277 4.15 -34.69 -33.83
CA ALA A 277 2.77 -34.32 -33.48
C ALA A 277 2.73 -33.30 -32.33
N ALA A 278 3.62 -33.41 -31.34
CA ALA A 278 3.72 -32.46 -30.23
C ALA A 278 4.29 -31.11 -30.66
N LEU A 279 5.37 -31.11 -31.47
CA LEU A 279 6.04 -29.88 -31.89
C LEU A 279 5.38 -29.15 -33.06
N GLY A 280 4.73 -29.86 -33.98
CA GLY A 280 4.21 -29.30 -35.23
C GLY A 280 2.84 -29.80 -35.67
N GLY A 281 2.18 -30.65 -34.87
CA GLY A 281 0.87 -31.22 -35.19
C GLY A 281 -0.27 -30.20 -35.17
N LEU A 282 -1.43 -30.62 -35.67
CA LEU A 282 -2.64 -29.76 -35.73
C LEU A 282 -3.09 -29.27 -34.34
N GLY A 283 -2.92 -30.08 -33.30
CA GLY A 283 -3.24 -29.67 -31.93
C GLY A 283 -2.45 -28.44 -31.48
N TRP A 284 -1.13 -28.42 -31.68
CA TRP A 284 -0.28 -27.26 -31.42
C TRP A 284 -0.66 -26.07 -32.31
N LYS A 285 -0.84 -26.31 -33.62
CA LYS A 285 -1.17 -25.24 -34.57
C LYS A 285 -2.47 -24.50 -34.22
N LEU A 286 -3.51 -25.22 -33.79
CA LEU A 286 -4.83 -24.65 -33.51
C LEU A 286 -5.05 -24.27 -32.03
N GLY A 287 -4.14 -24.63 -31.11
CA GLY A 287 -4.31 -24.35 -29.69
C GLY A 287 -5.25 -25.33 -28.97
N ALA A 288 -5.29 -26.59 -29.38
CA ALA A 288 -6.21 -27.58 -28.82
C ALA A 288 -5.79 -27.99 -27.39
N GLY A 289 -6.40 -27.32 -26.40
CA GLY A 289 -6.20 -27.59 -24.97
C GLY A 289 -5.09 -26.78 -24.30
N HIS A 290 -4.61 -25.70 -24.93
CA HIS A 290 -3.57 -24.81 -24.41
C HIS A 290 -3.71 -23.40 -25.02
N ALA A 291 -3.23 -22.36 -24.31
CA ALA A 291 -3.49 -20.96 -24.67
C ALA A 291 -2.68 -20.48 -25.89
N LYS A 292 -1.39 -20.82 -25.93
CA LYS A 292 -0.48 -20.45 -27.02
C LYS A 292 -0.47 -21.49 -28.12
N SER A 293 -0.29 -21.06 -29.35
CA SER A 293 -0.32 -21.88 -30.56
C SER A 293 0.64 -21.30 -31.59
N ALA A 294 0.85 -22.03 -32.68
CA ALA A 294 1.66 -21.54 -33.80
C ALA A 294 1.16 -20.18 -34.37
N PHE A 295 -0.12 -19.85 -34.19
CA PHE A 295 -0.76 -18.67 -34.80
C PHE A 295 -1.00 -17.48 -33.86
N ASN A 296 -0.87 -17.66 -32.54
CA ASN A 296 -1.14 -16.61 -31.56
C ASN A 296 -0.03 -16.39 -30.52
N ARG A 297 1.05 -17.20 -30.49
CA ARG A 297 2.10 -17.08 -29.48
C ARG A 297 2.78 -15.70 -29.43
N ASP A 298 2.99 -15.10 -30.60
CA ASP A 298 3.60 -13.78 -30.75
C ASP A 298 2.53 -12.81 -31.29
N PRO A 299 2.01 -11.91 -30.44
CA PRO A 299 1.00 -10.94 -30.87
C PRO A 299 1.53 -9.93 -31.90
N PHE A 300 2.85 -9.74 -31.99
CA PHE A 300 3.51 -8.78 -32.89
C PHE A 300 4.09 -9.44 -34.14
N ALA A 301 3.87 -10.75 -34.35
CA ALA A 301 4.31 -11.45 -35.56
C ALA A 301 3.82 -10.78 -36.86
N LYS A 302 2.66 -10.10 -36.80
CA LYS A 302 2.05 -9.38 -37.93
C LYS A 302 1.57 -7.96 -37.57
N ARG A 303 2.00 -7.43 -36.43
CA ARG A 303 1.64 -6.08 -35.95
C ARG A 303 2.91 -5.32 -35.57
N ARG A 304 2.89 -4.00 -35.75
CA ARG A 304 3.96 -3.14 -35.25
C ARG A 304 3.81 -3.00 -33.74
N TYR A 305 4.90 -2.77 -33.03
CA TYR A 305 4.83 -2.57 -31.57
C TYR A 305 3.98 -1.35 -31.22
N VAL A 306 4.10 -0.24 -31.97
CA VAL A 306 3.33 0.99 -31.75
C VAL A 306 1.80 0.78 -31.77
N ASP A 307 1.31 -0.23 -32.49
CA ASP A 307 -0.13 -0.53 -32.62
C ASP A 307 -0.68 -1.39 -31.46
N GLY A 308 0.20 -1.87 -30.57
CA GLY A 308 -0.16 -2.78 -29.49
C GLY A 308 -0.68 -4.15 -29.95
N ALA A 309 -0.96 -5.03 -28.98
CA ALA A 309 -1.51 -6.36 -29.24
C ALA A 309 -3.00 -6.34 -29.58
N HIS A 310 -3.72 -5.32 -29.10
CA HIS A 310 -5.15 -5.14 -29.33
C HIS A 310 -5.42 -4.10 -30.42
N PRO A 311 -6.49 -4.26 -31.23
CA PRO A 311 -6.71 -3.43 -32.41
C PRO A 311 -7.42 -2.10 -32.11
N PHE A 312 -6.82 -1.26 -31.26
CA PHE A 312 -7.37 0.06 -30.87
C PHE A 312 -7.56 1.02 -32.05
N GLU A 313 -6.89 0.79 -33.18
CA GLU A 313 -7.05 1.54 -34.42
C GLU A 313 -8.45 1.40 -35.06
N ASN A 314 -9.20 0.36 -34.67
CA ASN A 314 -10.54 0.10 -35.19
C ASN A 314 -11.65 0.73 -34.33
N LEU A 315 -11.32 1.38 -33.22
CA LEU A 315 -12.29 2.03 -32.34
C LEU A 315 -12.69 3.39 -32.89
N LYS A 316 -13.95 3.78 -32.68
CA LYS A 316 -14.40 5.13 -32.97
C LYS A 316 -13.71 6.09 -31.98
N ARG A 317 -13.00 7.07 -32.53
CA ARG A 317 -12.37 8.17 -31.79
C ARG A 317 -13.30 9.37 -31.76
N VAL A 318 -13.32 10.08 -30.65
CA VAL A 318 -14.12 11.29 -30.41
C VAL A 318 -13.22 12.36 -29.80
N ASP A 319 -13.54 13.64 -30.02
CA ASP A 319 -12.70 14.74 -29.53
C ASP A 319 -12.82 14.93 -28.02
N GLU A 320 -14.04 14.72 -27.48
CA GLU A 320 -14.33 14.78 -26.05
C GLU A 320 -14.77 13.40 -25.51
N PRO A 321 -14.50 13.07 -24.24
CA PRO A 321 -15.00 11.86 -23.61
C PRO A 321 -16.52 11.69 -23.71
N THR A 322 -17.00 10.45 -23.65
CA THR A 322 -18.44 10.11 -23.76
C THR A 322 -19.27 10.50 -22.53
N THR A 323 -18.64 11.00 -21.48
CA THR A 323 -19.25 11.56 -20.27
C THR A 323 -18.82 13.00 -20.09
N TYR A 324 -19.74 13.86 -19.66
CA TYR A 324 -19.47 15.30 -19.55
C TYR A 324 -18.43 15.62 -18.47
N ILE A 325 -17.52 16.55 -18.77
CA ILE A 325 -16.53 17.11 -17.84
C ILE A 325 -16.58 18.63 -17.99
N ASP A 326 -16.89 19.33 -16.90
CA ASP A 326 -16.77 20.78 -16.79
C ASP A 326 -15.37 21.14 -16.29
N GLU A 327 -14.38 21.06 -17.18
CA GLU A 327 -12.96 21.16 -16.83
C GLU A 327 -12.59 22.41 -16.02
N ALA A 328 -13.29 23.52 -16.24
CA ALA A 328 -13.05 24.76 -15.51
C ALA A 328 -13.40 24.66 -14.02
N ASN A 329 -14.27 23.72 -13.66
CA ASN A 329 -14.83 23.56 -12.32
C ASN A 329 -14.51 22.17 -11.71
N VAL A 330 -13.59 21.41 -12.29
CA VAL A 330 -13.12 20.16 -11.67
C VAL A 330 -12.25 20.48 -10.45
N ALA A 331 -12.77 20.20 -9.26
CA ALA A 331 -12.08 20.47 -8.01
C ALA A 331 -10.90 19.52 -7.78
N ARG A 332 -9.72 20.09 -7.53
CA ARG A 332 -8.54 19.35 -7.05
C ARG A 332 -8.66 19.14 -5.54
N VAL A 333 -8.55 17.89 -5.10
CA VAL A 333 -8.58 17.47 -3.69
C VAL A 333 -7.19 17.01 -3.24
N PRO A 334 -6.85 17.05 -1.94
CA PRO A 334 -5.51 16.66 -1.49
C PRO A 334 -5.34 15.15 -1.59
N LYS A 335 -4.10 14.67 -1.66
CA LYS A 335 -3.80 13.22 -1.63
C LYS A 335 -4.35 12.54 -0.36
N ARG A 336 -4.48 13.29 0.73
CA ARG A 336 -5.11 12.87 2.00
C ARG A 336 -6.57 12.41 1.86
N ALA A 337 -7.25 12.79 0.77
CA ALA A 337 -8.60 12.34 0.42
C ALA A 337 -8.68 10.89 -0.07
N ASP A 338 -7.55 10.24 -0.38
CA ASP A 338 -7.49 8.80 -0.67
C ASP A 338 -8.09 7.99 0.50
N MET A 339 -9.10 7.18 0.23
CA MET A 339 -9.81 6.40 1.25
C MET A 339 -8.91 5.40 2.01
N PHE A 340 -7.83 4.89 1.39
CA PHE A 340 -6.85 4.08 2.11
C PHE A 340 -6.03 4.91 3.08
N ALA A 341 -5.64 6.13 2.69
CA ALA A 341 -5.01 7.07 3.62
C ALA A 341 -5.96 7.41 4.77
N ARG A 342 -7.22 7.73 4.46
CA ARG A 342 -8.27 7.99 5.48
C ARG A 342 -8.40 6.85 6.48
N ALA A 343 -8.41 5.60 6.02
CA ALA A 343 -8.43 4.44 6.90
C ALA A 343 -7.19 4.38 7.82
N GLN A 344 -5.98 4.64 7.30
CA GLN A 344 -4.75 4.60 8.11
C GLN A 344 -4.72 5.68 9.19
N PHE A 345 -5.20 6.88 8.89
CA PHE A 345 -5.28 7.97 9.86
C PHE A 345 -6.45 7.85 10.85
N GLY A 346 -7.31 6.83 10.71
CA GLY A 346 -8.41 6.58 11.64
C GLY A 346 -9.73 7.29 11.29
N ASP A 347 -9.80 8.01 10.16
CA ASP A 347 -10.99 8.76 9.75
C ASP A 347 -12.25 7.89 9.59
N MET A 348 -12.05 6.58 9.35
CA MET A 348 -13.09 5.59 9.12
C MET A 348 -13.34 4.70 10.36
N GLY A 349 -12.84 5.10 11.53
CA GLY A 349 -12.97 4.37 12.78
C GLY A 349 -11.84 3.35 13.05
N ARG A 350 -11.76 2.93 14.31
CA ARG A 350 -10.67 2.08 14.86
C ARG A 350 -10.54 0.74 14.14
N ASN A 351 -11.65 0.10 13.78
CA ASN A 351 -11.64 -1.18 13.07
C ASN A 351 -10.90 -1.09 11.72
N ASN A 352 -11.23 -0.08 10.92
CA ASN A 352 -10.58 0.16 9.64
C ASN A 352 -9.09 0.49 9.81
N GLN A 353 -8.74 1.31 10.81
CA GLN A 353 -7.35 1.65 11.11
C GLN A 353 -6.53 0.43 11.51
N ASN A 354 -7.06 -0.40 12.42
CA ASN A 354 -6.41 -1.64 12.86
C ASN A 354 -6.18 -2.60 11.69
N ALA A 355 -7.17 -2.76 10.81
CA ALA A 355 -7.04 -3.58 9.61
C ALA A 355 -6.16 -2.95 8.51
N ALA A 356 -5.90 -1.64 8.57
CA ALA A 356 -4.98 -0.90 7.70
C ALA A 356 -3.53 -0.88 8.17
N LYS A 357 -3.30 -1.01 9.48
CA LYS A 357 -2.01 -0.92 10.17
C LYS A 357 -0.94 -1.79 9.50
N GLY A 358 0.23 -1.22 9.21
CA GLY A 358 1.36 -1.92 8.59
C GLY A 358 1.03 -2.59 7.26
N GLY A 359 -0.01 -2.12 6.56
CA GLY A 359 -0.52 -2.71 5.33
C GLY A 359 -1.19 -4.07 5.52
N HIS A 360 -1.74 -4.37 6.70
CA HIS A 360 -2.30 -5.69 7.07
C HIS A 360 -3.21 -6.28 5.99
N TYR A 361 -4.20 -5.52 5.51
CA TYR A 361 -5.12 -5.95 4.43
C TYR A 361 -4.45 -6.49 3.17
N ALA A 362 -3.20 -6.09 2.89
CA ALA A 362 -2.42 -6.57 1.76
C ALA A 362 -1.38 -7.64 2.15
N ARG A 363 -0.77 -7.55 3.34
CA ARG A 363 0.23 -8.54 3.79
C ARG A 363 -0.37 -9.85 4.33
N LYS A 364 -1.66 -9.85 4.66
CA LYS A 364 -2.37 -11.06 5.11
C LYS A 364 -2.34 -12.20 4.09
N SER A 365 -2.13 -11.89 2.81
CA SER A 365 -1.86 -12.87 1.74
C SER A 365 -0.36 -12.90 1.41
N ALA A 366 0.28 -14.06 1.58
CA ALA A 366 1.72 -14.24 1.36
C ALA A 366 2.21 -13.83 -0.04
N PRO A 367 1.55 -14.22 -1.16
CA PRO A 367 1.96 -13.80 -2.49
C PRO A 367 1.96 -12.27 -2.68
N SER A 368 0.97 -11.59 -2.10
CA SER A 368 0.87 -10.13 -2.14
C SER A 368 1.97 -9.46 -1.32
N PHE A 369 2.28 -9.97 -0.13
CA PHE A 369 3.39 -9.44 0.67
C PHE A 369 4.73 -9.62 -0.06
N ALA A 370 4.93 -10.76 -0.72
CA ALA A 370 6.12 -11.00 -1.52
C ALA A 370 6.32 -9.95 -2.64
N GLN A 371 5.24 -9.58 -3.32
CA GLN A 371 5.24 -8.55 -4.38
C GLN A 371 5.50 -7.14 -3.83
N ARG A 372 4.96 -6.82 -2.65
CA ARG A 372 5.09 -5.49 -2.02
C ARG A 372 6.53 -5.10 -1.72
N ARG A 373 7.41 -6.05 -1.39
CA ARG A 373 8.84 -5.75 -1.11
C ARG A 373 9.53 -5.12 -2.32
N ALA A 374 9.39 -5.73 -3.51
CA ALA A 374 9.93 -5.19 -4.75
C ALA A 374 9.25 -3.87 -5.16
N LEU A 375 7.93 -3.79 -4.95
CA LEU A 375 7.15 -2.59 -5.23
C LEU A 375 7.65 -1.39 -4.40
N GLY A 376 7.92 -1.58 -3.10
CA GLY A 376 8.48 -0.54 -2.24
C GLY A 376 9.90 -0.12 -2.64
N ALA A 377 10.74 -1.07 -3.06
CA ALA A 377 12.08 -0.77 -3.55
C ALA A 377 12.07 0.16 -4.79
N PHE A 378 11.11 0.00 -5.70
CA PHE A 378 11.01 0.85 -6.90
C PHE A 378 10.53 2.29 -6.63
N VAL A 379 9.95 2.58 -5.46
CA VAL A 379 9.58 3.96 -5.07
C VAL A 379 10.81 4.89 -5.12
N LEU A 380 12.01 4.37 -4.88
CA LEU A 380 13.24 5.15 -4.97
C LEU A 380 13.67 5.52 -6.39
N LEU A 381 13.13 4.85 -7.41
CA LEU A 381 13.53 4.98 -8.82
C LEU A 381 12.44 5.62 -9.70
N GLN A 382 11.22 5.79 -9.16
CA GLN A 382 10.09 6.32 -9.92
C GLN A 382 10.29 7.78 -10.38
N ASP A 383 11.12 8.54 -9.67
CA ASP A 383 11.39 9.97 -9.87
C ASP A 383 12.90 10.25 -9.74
N GLY A 384 13.37 11.31 -10.38
CA GLY A 384 14.79 11.68 -10.38
C GLY A 384 15.10 12.88 -11.29
N PRO A 385 16.33 13.41 -11.20
CA PRO A 385 16.78 14.49 -12.07
C PRO A 385 16.82 14.04 -13.54
N SER A 386 16.51 14.95 -14.46
CA SER A 386 16.73 14.73 -15.89
C SER A 386 18.19 14.94 -16.27
N ASN A 387 18.64 14.27 -17.33
CA ASN A 387 19.98 14.43 -17.86
C ASN A 387 20.10 15.78 -18.60
N ALA A 388 20.87 16.72 -18.06
CA ALA A 388 21.07 18.04 -18.66
C ALA A 388 21.71 17.97 -20.06
N GLU A 389 22.45 16.90 -20.37
CA GLU A 389 23.11 16.67 -21.67
C GLU A 389 22.29 15.74 -22.59
N GLY A 390 21.04 15.44 -22.24
CA GLY A 390 20.16 14.58 -23.04
C GLY A 390 19.80 15.20 -24.39
N THR A 391 19.46 14.35 -25.37
CA THR A 391 19.22 14.75 -26.77
C THR A 391 17.97 15.60 -27.00
N ARG A 392 17.01 15.59 -26.07
CA ARG A 392 15.75 16.34 -26.06
C ARG A 392 15.01 16.37 -27.42
N PRO A 393 14.58 15.20 -27.94
CA PRO A 393 13.88 15.13 -29.23
C PRO A 393 12.54 15.87 -29.23
N THR A 394 12.26 16.63 -30.29
CA THR A 394 11.09 17.53 -30.38
C THR A 394 9.96 17.04 -31.28
N ASP A 395 10.16 15.96 -32.04
CA ASP A 395 9.14 15.41 -32.94
C ASP A 395 8.05 14.68 -32.13
N THR A 396 6.89 15.29 -32.03
CA THR A 396 5.78 14.83 -31.17
C THR A 396 5.24 13.46 -31.59
N GLU A 397 5.12 13.19 -32.89
CA GLU A 397 4.60 11.93 -33.42
C GLU A 397 5.60 10.80 -33.20
N ARG A 398 6.88 11.06 -33.48
CA ARG A 398 7.96 10.10 -33.25
C ARG A 398 8.12 9.77 -31.77
N ASN A 399 8.04 10.78 -30.90
CA ASN A 399 8.10 10.61 -29.44
C ASN A 399 6.94 9.75 -28.93
N ALA A 400 5.70 10.04 -29.34
CA ALA A 400 4.53 9.24 -28.98
C ALA A 400 4.66 7.79 -29.48
N ALA A 401 5.17 7.59 -30.71
CA ALA A 401 5.40 6.26 -31.26
C ALA A 401 6.43 5.46 -30.46
N ASN A 402 7.56 6.08 -30.07
CA ASN A 402 8.59 5.45 -29.24
C ASN A 402 8.06 5.06 -27.87
N LEU A 403 7.32 5.96 -27.20
CA LEU A 403 6.72 5.69 -25.89
C LEU A 403 5.77 4.49 -25.93
N LYS A 404 4.87 4.44 -26.92
CA LYS A 404 3.93 3.33 -27.11
C LYS A 404 4.66 2.03 -27.43
N ALA A 405 5.51 2.03 -28.46
CA ALA A 405 6.21 0.84 -28.91
C ALA A 405 7.11 0.25 -27.81
N ALA A 406 7.84 1.10 -27.07
CA ALA A 406 8.62 0.68 -25.91
C ALA A 406 7.77 0.07 -24.81
N SER A 407 6.63 0.69 -24.48
CA SER A 407 5.68 0.16 -23.49
C SER A 407 5.19 -1.25 -23.87
N TYR A 408 4.74 -1.43 -25.11
CA TYR A 408 4.28 -2.71 -25.63
C TYR A 408 5.40 -3.76 -25.71
N PHE A 409 6.61 -3.37 -26.10
CA PHE A 409 7.79 -4.22 -26.15
C PHE A 409 8.15 -4.78 -24.76
N LEU A 410 8.12 -3.92 -23.74
CA LEU A 410 8.38 -4.30 -22.35
C LEU A 410 7.30 -5.24 -21.77
N GLY A 411 6.08 -5.15 -22.27
CA GLY A 411 4.97 -6.05 -21.92
C GLY A 411 3.77 -5.37 -21.26
N VAL A 412 3.49 -4.12 -21.60
CA VAL A 412 2.26 -3.40 -21.24
C VAL A 412 1.13 -3.82 -22.17
N ASP A 413 -0.07 -4.00 -21.64
CA ASP A 413 -1.21 -4.55 -22.40
C ASP A 413 -1.94 -3.47 -23.23
N ALA A 414 -2.01 -2.24 -22.70
CA ALA A 414 -2.48 -1.06 -23.45
C ALA A 414 -1.74 0.21 -23.00
N ALA A 415 -1.37 1.06 -23.95
CA ALA A 415 -0.69 2.33 -23.70
C ALA A 415 -1.26 3.44 -24.61
N GLY A 416 -1.43 4.63 -24.05
CA GLY A 416 -1.96 5.80 -24.74
C GLY A 416 -1.41 7.09 -24.18
N THR A 417 -1.27 8.10 -25.02
CA THR A 417 -0.70 9.41 -24.70
C THR A 417 -1.80 10.47 -24.65
N SER A 418 -1.70 11.41 -23.71
CA SER A 418 -2.63 12.53 -23.58
C SER A 418 -1.93 13.75 -23.00
N ARG A 419 -2.62 14.90 -23.00
CA ARG A 419 -2.33 15.99 -22.06
C ARG A 419 -2.52 15.50 -20.61
N CYS A 420 -1.87 16.20 -19.68
CA CYS A 420 -2.04 16.05 -18.24
C CYS A 420 -2.56 17.38 -17.65
N PRO A 421 -3.88 17.63 -17.68
CA PRO A 421 -4.42 18.89 -17.20
C PRO A 421 -4.26 19.05 -15.69
N ASP A 422 -4.20 20.29 -15.20
CA ASP A 422 -4.01 20.62 -13.78
C ASP A 422 -5.01 19.93 -12.87
N TRP A 423 -6.26 19.81 -13.31
CA TRP A 423 -7.34 19.16 -12.55
C TRP A 423 -7.15 17.65 -12.39
N ALA A 424 -6.26 17.02 -13.17
CA ALA A 424 -5.89 15.62 -12.98
C ALA A 424 -4.85 15.44 -11.84
N TRP A 425 -4.27 16.52 -11.32
CA TRP A 425 -3.35 16.49 -10.18
C TRP A 425 -4.10 16.66 -8.86
N TYR A 426 -3.65 15.96 -7.81
CA TYR A 426 -4.08 16.30 -6.45
C TYR A 426 -3.73 17.77 -6.13
N SER A 427 -4.48 18.40 -5.23
CA SER A 427 -4.17 19.78 -4.80
C SER A 427 -2.93 19.85 -3.90
N HIS A 428 -2.69 18.80 -3.11
CA HIS A 428 -1.57 18.72 -2.17
C HIS A 428 -0.95 17.32 -2.17
N ASP A 429 0.35 17.26 -1.88
CA ASP A 429 1.14 16.03 -1.82
C ASP A 429 0.91 15.24 -0.51
N ALA A 430 1.69 14.17 -0.31
CA ALA A 430 1.60 13.34 0.90
C ALA A 430 2.06 14.05 2.18
N ALA A 431 2.83 15.14 2.06
CA ALA A 431 3.26 15.98 3.18
C ALA A 431 2.30 17.15 3.42
N GLY A 432 1.25 17.30 2.61
CA GLY A 432 0.31 18.41 2.70
C GLY A 432 0.82 19.70 2.04
N GLU A 433 1.89 19.64 1.26
CA GLU A 433 2.39 20.78 0.49
C GLU A 433 1.57 20.98 -0.77
N VAL A 434 1.34 22.24 -1.17
CA VAL A 434 0.62 22.55 -2.42
C VAL A 434 1.37 21.94 -3.61
N LEU A 435 0.65 21.19 -4.43
CA LEU A 435 1.18 20.67 -5.68
C LEU A 435 0.96 21.70 -6.80
N ASP A 436 2.04 22.19 -7.37
CA ASP A 436 2.00 22.89 -8.65
C ASP A 436 2.31 21.89 -9.77
N PRO A 437 1.37 21.57 -10.68
CA PRO A 437 1.55 20.59 -11.75
C PRO A 437 2.87 20.75 -12.52
N PRO A 438 3.87 19.86 -12.33
CA PRO A 438 5.19 20.04 -12.94
C PRO A 438 5.25 19.62 -14.41
N HIS A 439 4.23 18.89 -14.89
CA HIS A 439 4.19 18.23 -16.19
C HIS A 439 2.81 18.38 -16.83
N ASP A 440 2.79 18.57 -18.15
CA ASP A 440 1.59 18.77 -18.96
C ASP A 440 1.29 17.60 -19.92
N GLN A 441 2.12 16.54 -19.89
CA GLN A 441 2.00 15.35 -20.74
C GLN A 441 1.83 14.09 -19.88
N ALA A 442 1.01 13.14 -20.31
CA ALA A 442 0.80 11.86 -19.64
C ALA A 442 0.82 10.67 -20.61
N LEU A 443 1.64 9.67 -20.31
CA LEU A 443 1.55 8.31 -20.89
C LEU A 443 0.82 7.42 -19.89
N SER A 444 -0.39 6.99 -20.24
CA SER A 444 -1.18 6.06 -19.43
C SER A 444 -0.95 4.62 -19.91
N MET A 445 -0.78 3.71 -18.96
CA MET A 445 -0.42 2.31 -19.19
C MET A 445 -1.37 1.41 -18.42
N ILE A 446 -1.81 0.31 -19.05
CA ILE A 446 -2.69 -0.70 -18.47
C ILE A 446 -1.96 -2.05 -18.41
N ILE A 447 -2.02 -2.68 -17.24
CA ILE A 447 -1.60 -4.06 -17.02
C ILE A 447 -2.84 -4.91 -16.68
N ASP A 448 -3.01 -6.03 -17.38
CA ASP A 448 -4.05 -7.03 -17.13
C ASP A 448 -3.82 -7.75 -15.79
N GLN A 449 -4.86 -7.88 -14.97
CA GLN A 449 -4.83 -8.62 -13.70
C GLN A 449 -4.89 -10.16 -13.88
N GLY A 450 -5.10 -10.65 -15.10
CA GLY A 450 -5.07 -12.06 -15.47
C GLY A 450 -6.46 -12.72 -15.42
N PHE A 451 -6.96 -13.14 -16.58
CA PHE A 451 -8.28 -13.76 -16.73
C PHE A 451 -8.39 -15.09 -15.97
N GLU A 452 -7.42 -15.98 -16.16
CA GLU A 452 -7.47 -17.36 -15.69
C GLU A 452 -7.55 -17.44 -14.17
N THR A 453 -6.74 -16.65 -13.46
CA THR A 453 -6.79 -16.61 -11.99
C THR A 453 -8.12 -16.02 -11.51
N MET A 454 -8.63 -14.99 -12.18
CA MET A 454 -9.91 -14.37 -11.84
C MET A 454 -11.11 -15.31 -12.05
N GLU A 455 -11.04 -16.24 -13.01
CA GLU A 455 -12.05 -17.28 -13.22
C GLU A 455 -12.13 -18.25 -12.03
N GLY A 456 -10.99 -18.62 -11.45
CA GLY A 456 -10.94 -19.46 -10.25
C GLY A 456 -11.37 -18.74 -8.98
N ALA A 457 -11.20 -17.42 -8.93
CA ALA A 457 -11.39 -16.63 -7.72
C ALA A 457 -12.84 -16.23 -7.48
N SER A 458 -13.25 -16.00 -6.23
CA SER A 458 -14.50 -15.32 -5.86
C SER A 458 -14.47 -13.82 -6.22
N GLY A 459 -13.26 -13.28 -6.37
CA GLY A 459 -12.98 -11.85 -6.51
C GLY A 459 -12.71 -11.15 -5.18
N ASP A 460 -12.92 -11.81 -4.05
CA ASP A 460 -12.70 -11.31 -2.69
C ASP A 460 -12.18 -12.39 -1.72
N ASP A 461 -11.52 -13.41 -2.27
CA ASP A 461 -10.83 -14.48 -1.55
C ASP A 461 -9.33 -14.14 -1.37
N TRP A 462 -8.51 -15.13 -1.01
CA TRP A 462 -7.10 -14.95 -0.65
C TRP A 462 -6.16 -14.55 -1.79
N ILE A 463 -6.59 -14.67 -3.07
CA ILE A 463 -5.77 -14.27 -4.22
C ILE A 463 -6.11 -12.87 -4.75
N ALA A 464 -7.26 -12.30 -4.36
CA ALA A 464 -7.77 -11.06 -4.95
C ALA A 464 -6.78 -9.88 -4.85
N VAL A 465 -6.16 -9.68 -3.69
CA VAL A 465 -5.11 -8.64 -3.53
C VAL A 465 -3.86 -8.93 -4.35
N SER A 466 -3.46 -10.19 -4.49
CA SER A 466 -2.26 -10.60 -5.23
C SER A 466 -2.41 -10.33 -6.74
N GLN A 467 -3.62 -10.45 -7.30
CA GLN A 467 -3.91 -10.02 -8.68
C GLN A 467 -3.64 -8.52 -8.87
N SER A 468 -4.06 -7.70 -7.91
CA SER A 468 -3.80 -6.26 -7.92
C SER A 468 -2.31 -5.96 -7.76
N MET A 469 -1.65 -6.56 -6.77
CA MET A 469 -0.25 -6.28 -6.45
C MET A 469 0.71 -6.73 -7.56
N ARG A 470 0.43 -7.84 -8.26
CA ARG A 470 1.17 -8.24 -9.47
C ARG A 470 1.12 -7.14 -10.52
N ALA A 471 -0.08 -6.65 -10.85
CA ALA A 471 -0.25 -5.66 -11.91
C ALA A 471 0.36 -4.29 -11.53
N TYR A 472 0.25 -3.89 -10.25
CA TYR A 472 0.91 -2.69 -9.73
C TYR A 472 2.43 -2.78 -9.76
N LEU A 473 3.00 -3.93 -9.35
CA LEU A 473 4.43 -4.19 -9.41
C LEU A 473 4.93 -4.09 -10.84
N ARG A 474 4.22 -4.74 -11.77
CA ARG A 474 4.56 -4.70 -13.19
C ARG A 474 4.61 -3.27 -13.72
N PHE A 475 3.58 -2.47 -13.45
CA PHE A 475 3.57 -1.08 -13.87
C PHE A 475 4.73 -0.31 -13.24
N SER A 476 4.99 -0.50 -11.94
CA SER A 476 6.05 0.24 -11.25
C SER A 476 7.43 -0.04 -11.84
N LEU A 477 7.69 -1.27 -12.28
CA LEU A 477 8.88 -1.62 -13.04
C LEU A 477 8.88 -0.96 -14.42
N LEU A 478 7.87 -1.23 -15.24
CA LEU A 478 7.88 -0.85 -16.66
C LEU A 478 7.70 0.65 -16.87
N GLY A 479 6.77 1.28 -16.14
CA GLY A 479 6.58 2.73 -16.12
C GLY A 479 7.79 3.46 -15.56
N GLY A 480 8.45 2.90 -14.54
CA GLY A 480 9.71 3.41 -14.02
C GLY A 480 10.83 3.42 -15.07
N VAL A 481 10.99 2.32 -15.83
CA VAL A 481 11.94 2.25 -16.95
C VAL A 481 11.64 3.30 -18.02
N ILE A 482 10.36 3.49 -18.38
CA ILE A 482 9.97 4.53 -19.34
C ILE A 482 10.28 5.93 -18.81
N ALA A 483 9.94 6.22 -17.55
CA ALA A 483 10.26 7.51 -16.92
C ALA A 483 11.77 7.77 -16.90
N GLN A 484 12.57 6.75 -16.55
CA GLN A 484 14.03 6.86 -16.59
C GLN A 484 14.54 7.09 -18.02
N GLN A 485 13.96 6.45 -19.03
CA GLN A 485 14.33 6.68 -20.42
C GLN A 485 14.06 8.14 -20.85
N ILE A 486 12.92 8.69 -20.47
CA ILE A 486 12.59 10.10 -20.74
C ILE A 486 13.60 11.04 -20.05
N ARG A 487 13.96 10.73 -18.79
CA ARG A 487 15.00 11.46 -18.05
C ARG A 487 16.37 11.37 -18.71
N ASN A 488 16.77 10.20 -19.22
CA ASN A 488 18.02 10.02 -19.96
C ASN A 488 18.08 10.90 -21.22
N LEU A 489 16.94 11.10 -21.89
CA LEU A 489 16.80 11.98 -23.05
C LEU A 489 16.74 13.47 -22.66
N GLY A 490 16.70 13.79 -21.37
CA GLY A 490 16.84 15.15 -20.84
C GLY A 490 15.53 15.86 -20.51
N TYR A 491 14.40 15.16 -20.55
CA TYR A 491 13.09 15.67 -20.11
C TYR A 491 12.81 15.25 -18.67
N LYS A 492 12.02 16.03 -17.94
CA LYS A 492 11.55 15.65 -16.61
C LYS A 492 10.48 14.57 -16.76
N ALA A 493 10.52 13.55 -15.91
CA ALA A 493 9.48 12.52 -15.91
C ALA A 493 9.38 11.80 -14.58
N LYS A 494 8.14 11.45 -14.21
CA LYS A 494 7.81 10.70 -12.99
C LYS A 494 6.83 9.58 -13.31
N ALA A 495 7.09 8.38 -12.79
CA ALA A 495 6.12 7.29 -12.78
C ALA A 495 5.23 7.38 -11.54
N HIS A 496 3.91 7.49 -11.74
CA HIS A 496 2.91 7.55 -10.66
C HIS A 496 2.36 6.16 -10.39
N THR A 497 2.82 5.55 -9.31
CA THR A 497 2.52 4.17 -8.92
C THR A 497 1.45 4.10 -7.83
N VAL A 498 1.02 2.89 -7.45
CA VAL A 498 0.14 2.70 -6.28
C VAL A 498 0.81 3.06 -4.96
N MET A 499 2.15 3.02 -4.92
CA MET A 499 2.91 3.37 -3.72
C MET A 499 3.16 4.85 -3.64
N ASP A 500 3.30 5.55 -4.77
CA ASP A 500 3.41 7.00 -4.77
C ASP A 500 3.00 7.58 -6.13
N GLY A 501 1.95 8.39 -6.11
CA GLY A 501 1.42 9.12 -7.25
C GLY A 501 0.88 10.48 -6.83
N GLU A 502 0.82 11.40 -7.80
CA GLU A 502 0.36 12.80 -7.62
C GLU A 502 -0.76 13.15 -8.60
N VAL A 503 -1.16 12.20 -9.45
CA VAL A 503 -2.22 12.34 -10.43
C VAL A 503 -3.30 11.28 -10.24
N LEU A 504 -4.53 11.66 -10.58
CA LEU A 504 -5.66 10.77 -10.71
C LEU A 504 -5.58 10.06 -12.07
N GLN A 505 -5.38 8.75 -12.05
CA GLN A 505 -5.21 7.95 -13.27
C GLN A 505 -6.49 7.78 -14.11
N PRO A 506 -7.70 7.58 -13.53
CA PRO A 506 -8.92 7.38 -14.32
C PRO A 506 -9.16 8.44 -15.42
N PRO A 507 -9.09 9.76 -15.16
CA PRO A 507 -9.29 10.73 -16.23
C PRO A 507 -8.22 10.66 -17.33
N LEU A 508 -6.97 10.33 -16.99
CA LEU A 508 -5.90 10.22 -17.98
C LEU A 508 -6.07 8.98 -18.87
N LEU A 509 -6.71 7.91 -18.38
CA LEU A 509 -7.12 6.77 -19.22
C LEU A 509 -8.22 7.15 -20.21
N LEU A 510 -9.16 8.01 -19.80
CA LEU A 510 -10.23 8.52 -20.68
C LEU A 510 -9.63 9.39 -21.79
N LEU A 511 -8.80 10.36 -21.42
CA LEU A 511 -8.15 11.27 -22.36
C LEU A 511 -7.23 10.54 -23.33
N ALA A 512 -6.50 9.52 -22.86
CA ALA A 512 -5.65 8.67 -23.70
C ALA A 512 -6.44 7.67 -24.57
N GLY A 513 -7.78 7.65 -24.49
CA GLY A 513 -8.62 6.76 -25.29
C GLY A 513 -8.40 5.28 -24.99
N LEU A 514 -8.15 4.93 -23.72
CA LEU A 514 -7.93 3.55 -23.27
C LEU A 514 -9.18 2.91 -22.66
N GLY A 515 -10.26 3.66 -22.49
CA GLY A 515 -11.54 3.14 -22.00
C GLY A 515 -12.59 4.23 -21.84
N GLU A 516 -13.74 3.84 -21.30
CA GLU A 516 -14.86 4.73 -20.98
C GLU A 516 -15.27 4.60 -19.50
N VAL A 517 -15.97 5.61 -18.97
CA VAL A 517 -16.56 5.55 -17.63
C VAL A 517 -17.57 4.41 -17.55
N SER A 518 -17.48 3.60 -16.50
CA SER A 518 -18.34 2.43 -16.30
C SER A 518 -19.19 2.54 -15.04
N ARG A 519 -20.27 1.74 -14.95
CA ARG A 519 -21.12 1.66 -13.75
C ARG A 519 -20.38 1.29 -12.48
N ILE A 520 -19.23 0.60 -12.58
CA ILE A 520 -18.40 0.26 -11.42
C ILE A 520 -17.98 1.53 -10.66
N GLY A 521 -17.93 2.67 -11.35
CA GLY A 521 -17.61 3.98 -10.80
C GLY A 521 -16.17 4.36 -11.12
N GLU A 522 -15.28 4.20 -10.15
CA GLU A 522 -13.88 4.64 -10.25
C GLU A 522 -12.98 3.72 -11.12
N VAL A 523 -13.59 2.88 -11.96
CA VAL A 523 -12.89 1.99 -12.89
C VAL A 523 -13.27 2.34 -14.31
N ILE A 524 -12.30 2.85 -15.06
CA ILE A 524 -12.40 3.01 -16.51
C ILE A 524 -12.34 1.64 -17.16
N LEU A 525 -13.33 1.32 -17.98
CA LEU A 525 -13.45 0.00 -18.59
C LEU A 525 -12.84 0.02 -20.00
N ASN A 526 -11.91 -0.91 -20.23
CA ASN A 526 -11.25 -1.08 -21.51
C ASN A 526 -12.07 -2.00 -22.45
N PRO A 527 -12.17 -1.70 -23.75
CA PRO A 527 -13.00 -2.48 -24.69
C PRO A 527 -12.54 -3.93 -24.91
N TYR A 528 -11.28 -4.26 -24.63
CA TYR A 528 -10.72 -5.60 -24.86
C TYR A 528 -10.48 -6.38 -23.56
N LEU A 529 -9.97 -5.71 -22.53
CA LEU A 529 -9.67 -6.28 -21.21
C LEU A 529 -10.86 -6.18 -20.24
N GLY A 530 -11.90 -5.43 -20.61
CA GLY A 530 -12.97 -5.08 -19.68
C GLY A 530 -12.43 -4.25 -18.52
N PRO A 531 -12.98 -4.41 -17.30
CA PRO A 531 -12.46 -3.74 -16.12
C PRO A 531 -11.28 -4.49 -15.46
N ARG A 532 -10.76 -5.57 -16.05
CA ARG A 532 -9.73 -6.46 -15.47
C ARG A 532 -8.32 -5.88 -15.51
N LEU A 533 -8.16 -4.65 -15.04
CA LEU A 533 -6.93 -3.90 -15.23
C LEU A 533 -6.46 -3.22 -13.96
N LYS A 534 -5.16 -2.95 -13.90
CA LYS A 534 -4.60 -1.85 -13.12
C LYS A 534 -3.92 -0.89 -14.08
N SER A 535 -4.05 0.39 -13.79
CA SER A 535 -3.38 1.45 -14.52
C SER A 535 -2.18 1.97 -13.76
N GLY A 536 -1.33 2.66 -14.51
CA GLY A 536 -0.38 3.61 -14.00
C GLY A 536 -0.06 4.65 -15.06
N THR A 537 0.56 5.75 -14.65
CA THR A 537 0.82 6.88 -15.54
C THR A 537 2.26 7.36 -15.38
N VAL A 538 2.91 7.68 -16.49
CA VAL A 538 4.15 8.46 -16.50
C VAL A 538 3.82 9.88 -16.95
N THR A 539 4.10 10.88 -16.13
CA THR A 539 3.97 12.29 -16.55
C THR A 539 5.33 12.86 -16.95
N THR A 540 5.34 13.83 -17.87
CA THR A 540 6.57 14.43 -18.40
C THR A 540 6.35 15.82 -19.02
N ASP A 541 7.43 16.57 -19.23
CA ASP A 541 7.49 17.76 -20.08
C ASP A 541 7.97 17.45 -21.52
N MET A 542 8.12 16.17 -21.88
CA MET A 542 8.51 15.72 -23.22
C MET A 542 7.36 15.91 -24.23
N PRO A 543 7.55 16.71 -25.29
CA PRO A 543 6.49 16.96 -26.27
C PRO A 543 6.12 15.67 -27.02
N MET A 544 4.83 15.36 -27.07
CA MET A 544 4.31 14.16 -27.73
C MET A 544 2.91 14.37 -28.31
N ALA A 545 2.59 13.64 -29.38
CA ALA A 545 1.25 13.61 -29.95
C ALA A 545 0.28 12.86 -29.01
N HIS A 546 -0.96 13.29 -28.95
CA HIS A 546 -1.99 12.71 -28.08
C HIS A 546 -2.92 11.77 -28.84
N ASP A 547 -3.33 10.69 -28.19
CA ASP A 547 -4.50 9.94 -28.60
C ASP A 547 -5.78 10.76 -28.35
N LYS A 548 -6.85 10.33 -29.01
CA LYS A 548 -8.20 10.84 -28.77
C LYS A 548 -8.99 9.87 -27.88
N PRO A 549 -9.91 10.38 -27.04
CA PRO A 549 -10.93 9.56 -26.38
C PRO A 549 -11.67 8.62 -27.35
N ILE A 550 -12.26 7.56 -26.79
CA ILE A 550 -12.97 6.53 -27.56
C ILE A 550 -14.46 6.50 -27.20
N ASP A 551 -15.26 6.06 -28.17
CA ASP A 551 -16.66 5.69 -27.98
C ASP A 551 -16.86 4.28 -28.52
N PHE A 552 -17.04 3.32 -27.63
CA PHE A 552 -17.37 1.95 -27.97
C PHE A 552 -18.74 1.54 -27.44
N GLY A 553 -19.63 2.51 -27.21
CA GLY A 553 -21.01 2.27 -26.80
C GLY A 553 -21.16 1.84 -25.34
N LEU A 554 -20.15 2.03 -24.48
CA LEU A 554 -20.20 1.55 -23.10
C LEU A 554 -21.31 2.22 -22.29
N GLN A 555 -21.53 3.52 -22.50
CA GLN A 555 -22.54 4.28 -21.75
C GLN A 555 -23.91 3.60 -21.82
N ASN A 556 -24.37 3.31 -23.05
CA ASN A 556 -25.62 2.60 -23.29
C ASN A 556 -25.60 1.18 -22.68
N PHE A 557 -24.48 0.47 -22.74
CA PHE A 557 -24.37 -0.88 -22.18
C PHE A 557 -24.52 -0.87 -20.65
N CYS A 558 -23.80 0.03 -19.96
CA CYS A 558 -23.84 0.16 -18.51
C CYS A 558 -25.19 0.68 -18.01
N GLU A 559 -25.86 1.57 -18.73
CA GLU A 559 -27.22 2.02 -18.42
C GLU A 559 -28.21 0.84 -18.34
N ASN A 560 -27.98 -0.21 -19.15
CA ASN A 560 -28.84 -1.38 -19.24
C ASN A 560 -28.33 -2.62 -18.47
N CYS A 561 -27.23 -2.49 -17.73
CA CYS A 561 -26.60 -3.61 -17.03
C CYS A 561 -26.26 -3.26 -15.57
N ASN A 562 -26.86 -4.01 -14.63
CA ASN A 562 -26.62 -3.85 -13.18
C ASN A 562 -25.80 -4.99 -12.56
N LYS A 563 -25.13 -5.83 -13.38
CA LYS A 563 -24.44 -7.03 -12.86
C LYS A 563 -23.34 -6.70 -11.85
N CYS A 564 -22.52 -5.67 -12.08
CA CYS A 564 -21.50 -5.26 -11.11
C CYS A 564 -22.11 -4.75 -9.80
N ALA A 565 -23.23 -4.01 -9.86
CA ALA A 565 -23.96 -3.52 -8.71
C ALA A 565 -24.57 -4.67 -7.89
N ARG A 566 -25.28 -5.57 -8.57
CA ARG A 566 -25.90 -6.78 -7.99
C ARG A 566 -24.89 -7.69 -7.30
N GLU A 567 -23.70 -7.83 -7.87
CA GLU A 567 -22.68 -8.76 -7.37
C GLU A 567 -21.72 -8.13 -6.35
N CYS A 568 -21.88 -6.83 -6.03
CA CYS A 568 -21.04 -6.11 -5.07
C CYS A 568 -21.32 -6.56 -3.63
N PRO A 569 -20.36 -7.18 -2.92
CA PRO A 569 -20.61 -7.70 -1.57
C PRO A 569 -20.97 -6.62 -0.53
N SER A 570 -20.47 -5.39 -0.73
CA SER A 570 -20.70 -4.27 0.18
C SER A 570 -21.88 -3.38 -0.24
N GLY A 571 -22.52 -3.66 -1.38
CA GLY A 571 -23.57 -2.81 -1.93
C GLY A 571 -23.12 -1.39 -2.27
N ALA A 572 -21.83 -1.19 -2.61
CA ALA A 572 -21.24 0.13 -2.83
C ALA A 572 -21.50 0.72 -4.23
N ILE A 573 -21.88 -0.11 -5.20
CA ILE A 573 -22.04 0.30 -6.60
C ILE A 573 -23.51 0.65 -6.85
N THR A 574 -23.75 1.80 -7.47
CA THR A 574 -25.09 2.31 -7.77
C THR A 574 -25.78 1.55 -8.91
N ALA A 575 -27.05 1.22 -8.71
CA ALA A 575 -27.98 0.77 -9.76
C ALA A 575 -28.67 1.95 -10.48
N GLY A 576 -28.45 3.18 -10.01
CA GLY A 576 -29.06 4.41 -10.51
C GLY A 576 -28.41 5.00 -11.77
N PRO A 577 -28.78 6.25 -12.11
CA PRO A 577 -28.23 6.99 -13.25
C PRO A 577 -26.80 7.50 -12.99
N LYS A 578 -26.18 8.07 -14.03
CA LYS A 578 -24.99 8.92 -13.86
C LYS A 578 -25.41 10.27 -13.29
N LEU A 579 -24.57 10.83 -12.43
CA LEU A 579 -24.80 12.12 -11.78
C LEU A 579 -23.48 12.91 -11.75
N MET A 580 -23.57 14.22 -11.52
CA MET A 580 -22.41 15.12 -11.45
C MET A 580 -21.70 15.04 -10.10
N PHE A 581 -20.40 14.80 -10.12
CA PHE A 581 -19.52 14.78 -8.95
C PHE A 581 -18.26 15.59 -9.27
N ASN A 582 -17.90 16.56 -8.42
CA ASN A 582 -16.71 17.43 -8.59
C ASN A 582 -16.47 17.93 -10.04
N GLY A 583 -17.53 18.37 -10.73
CA GLY A 583 -17.43 18.91 -12.09
C GLY A 583 -17.45 17.86 -13.22
N TYR A 584 -17.64 16.56 -12.95
CA TYR A 584 -17.73 15.53 -13.98
C TYR A 584 -18.86 14.52 -13.77
N GLU A 585 -19.36 13.96 -14.86
CA GLU A 585 -20.45 12.98 -14.86
C GLU A 585 -19.94 11.55 -14.60
N ILE A 586 -20.51 10.84 -13.63
CA ILE A 586 -20.08 9.49 -13.24
C ILE A 586 -21.20 8.67 -12.56
N TRP A 587 -21.12 7.33 -12.64
CA TRP A 587 -21.79 6.45 -11.68
C TRP A 587 -20.99 6.39 -10.37
N LYS A 588 -21.15 7.38 -9.49
CA LYS A 588 -20.33 7.44 -8.28
C LYS A 588 -20.67 6.30 -7.32
N SER A 589 -19.66 5.50 -6.95
CA SER A 589 -19.78 4.45 -5.93
C SER A 589 -19.57 4.99 -4.51
N ASP A 590 -20.20 4.36 -3.51
CA ASP A 590 -19.91 4.60 -2.09
C ASP A 590 -18.51 4.07 -1.76
N SER A 591 -17.55 4.99 -1.82
CA SER A 591 -16.13 4.70 -1.72
C SER A 591 -15.74 4.33 -0.27
N GLN A 592 -16.52 4.78 0.72
CA GLN A 592 -16.34 4.39 2.11
C GLN A 592 -16.73 2.92 2.30
N LYS A 593 -17.93 2.49 1.87
CA LYS A 593 -18.36 1.08 1.94
C LYS A 593 -17.40 0.14 1.21
N CYS A 594 -16.97 0.53 0.00
CA CYS A 594 -16.03 -0.26 -0.79
C CYS A 594 -14.69 -0.42 -0.06
N THR A 595 -14.14 0.67 0.47
CA THR A 595 -12.85 0.66 1.17
C THR A 595 -12.92 -0.12 2.47
N THR A 596 -13.96 0.10 3.29
CA THR A 596 -14.21 -0.67 4.51
C THR A 596 -14.22 -2.16 4.19
N TYR A 597 -15.04 -2.61 3.24
CA TYR A 597 -15.10 -4.03 2.89
C TYR A 597 -13.74 -4.58 2.41
N ARG A 598 -13.03 -3.85 1.56
CA ARG A 598 -11.71 -4.27 1.06
C ARG A 598 -10.69 -4.45 2.19
N ILE A 599 -10.70 -3.54 3.16
CA ILE A 599 -9.75 -3.56 4.27
C ILE A 599 -10.11 -4.63 5.31
N THR A 600 -11.39 -4.71 5.71
CA THR A 600 -11.81 -5.45 6.91
C THR A 600 -12.40 -6.84 6.64
N GLN A 601 -12.68 -7.20 5.39
CA GLN A 601 -13.32 -8.49 5.11
C GLN A 601 -12.43 -9.67 5.58
N PRO A 602 -13.00 -10.64 6.31
CA PRO A 602 -12.23 -11.71 6.95
C PRO A 602 -12.11 -12.99 6.10
N GLY A 603 -12.92 -13.16 5.06
CA GLY A 603 -12.96 -14.39 4.23
C GLY A 603 -11.96 -14.41 3.07
N GLY A 604 -10.98 -13.52 3.05
CA GLY A 604 -10.04 -13.36 1.93
C GLY A 604 -9.14 -12.14 2.10
N ALA A 605 -8.61 -11.61 0.99
CA ALA A 605 -7.83 -10.37 1.00
C ALA A 605 -8.17 -9.35 -0.10
N MET A 606 -8.64 -8.17 0.32
CA MET A 606 -9.20 -7.12 -0.55
C MET A 606 -10.42 -7.61 -1.33
N CYS A 607 -10.83 -6.87 -2.37
CA CYS A 607 -11.93 -7.22 -3.25
C CYS A 607 -11.71 -6.58 -4.63
N GLY A 608 -12.08 -7.33 -5.66
CA GLY A 608 -12.12 -6.98 -7.07
C GLY A 608 -13.27 -7.69 -7.79
N ARG A 609 -14.30 -8.13 -7.05
CA ARG A 609 -15.42 -8.93 -7.57
C ARG A 609 -16.19 -8.24 -8.71
N CYS A 610 -16.32 -6.91 -8.66
CA CYS A 610 -16.94 -6.14 -9.74
C CYS A 610 -16.24 -6.32 -11.09
N MET A 611 -14.92 -6.54 -11.09
CA MET A 611 -14.16 -6.82 -12.31
C MET A 611 -14.46 -8.23 -12.83
N LYS A 612 -14.50 -9.22 -11.93
CA LYS A 612 -14.78 -10.62 -12.25
C LYS A 612 -16.13 -10.80 -12.93
N THR A 613 -17.18 -10.17 -12.40
CA THR A 613 -18.56 -10.42 -12.82
C THR A 613 -19.01 -9.55 -14.00
N CYS A 614 -18.20 -8.59 -14.43
CA CYS A 614 -18.53 -7.74 -15.56
C CYS A 614 -18.62 -8.57 -16.87
N PRO A 615 -19.66 -8.40 -17.72
CA PRO A 615 -19.76 -9.09 -19.00
C PRO A 615 -18.62 -8.81 -20.00
N TRP A 616 -17.86 -7.73 -19.77
CA TRP A 616 -16.69 -7.38 -20.59
C TRP A 616 -15.40 -8.10 -20.16
N ASN A 617 -15.42 -8.82 -19.02
CA ASN A 617 -14.32 -9.66 -18.57
C ASN A 617 -14.28 -10.97 -19.39
N LEU A 618 -13.70 -10.92 -20.59
CA LEU A 618 -13.68 -12.02 -21.55
C LEU A 618 -12.31 -12.69 -21.64
N GLU A 619 -12.31 -13.99 -21.98
CA GLU A 619 -11.09 -14.79 -22.26
C GLU A 619 -10.37 -14.34 -23.56
N GLY A 620 -11.08 -13.70 -24.48
CA GLY A 620 -10.52 -13.25 -25.76
C GLY A 620 -10.62 -14.30 -26.88
N LEU A 621 -11.60 -15.20 -26.78
CA LEU A 621 -11.84 -16.25 -27.78
C LEU A 621 -12.36 -15.69 -29.10
N PHE A 622 -12.06 -16.38 -30.19
CA PHE A 622 -12.64 -16.08 -31.51
C PHE A 622 -14.17 -16.04 -31.47
N VAL A 623 -14.80 -16.98 -30.76
CA VAL A 623 -16.26 -17.08 -30.60
C VAL A 623 -16.89 -15.94 -29.80
N GLN A 624 -16.10 -15.17 -29.04
CA GLN A 624 -16.58 -14.01 -28.26
C GLN A 624 -16.59 -12.72 -29.09
N LYS A 625 -15.97 -12.71 -30.29
CA LYS A 625 -15.94 -11.52 -31.16
C LYS A 625 -17.33 -11.00 -31.56
N PRO A 626 -18.31 -11.85 -31.94
CA PRO A 626 -19.65 -11.37 -32.28
C PRO A 626 -20.36 -10.70 -31.09
N PHE A 627 -20.23 -11.27 -29.89
CA PHE A 627 -20.75 -10.65 -28.65
C PHE A 627 -20.17 -9.25 -28.45
N ARG A 628 -18.84 -9.13 -28.49
CA ARG A 628 -18.16 -7.84 -28.31
C ARG A 628 -18.56 -6.84 -29.39
N TRP A 629 -18.60 -7.28 -30.65
CA TRP A 629 -18.99 -6.41 -31.76
C TRP A 629 -20.42 -5.89 -31.60
N ALA A 630 -21.38 -6.76 -31.25
CA ALA A 630 -22.77 -6.37 -31.01
C ALA A 630 -22.88 -5.41 -29.81
N ALA A 631 -22.19 -5.70 -28.70
CA ALA A 631 -22.15 -4.83 -27.53
C ALA A 631 -21.61 -3.43 -27.84
N MET A 632 -20.65 -3.33 -28.78
CA MET A 632 -20.04 -2.04 -29.16
C MET A 632 -20.85 -1.25 -30.19
N HIS A 633 -21.56 -1.92 -31.10
CA HIS A 633 -22.15 -1.27 -32.28
C HIS A 633 -23.67 -1.27 -32.30
N ILE A 634 -24.34 -2.07 -31.45
CA ILE A 634 -25.79 -2.22 -31.45
C ILE A 634 -26.33 -1.98 -30.03
N PRO A 635 -26.50 -0.71 -29.61
CA PRO A 635 -26.94 -0.35 -28.26
C PRO A 635 -28.22 -1.07 -27.80
N SER A 636 -29.17 -1.29 -28.71
CA SER A 636 -30.44 -2.00 -28.43
C SER A 636 -30.27 -3.46 -27.98
N THR A 637 -29.09 -4.06 -28.18
CA THR A 637 -28.79 -5.42 -27.73
C THR A 637 -28.32 -5.50 -26.28
N ALA A 638 -27.92 -4.39 -25.65
CA ALA A 638 -27.32 -4.41 -24.31
C ALA A 638 -28.16 -5.15 -23.24
N PRO A 639 -29.49 -4.94 -23.11
CA PRO A 639 -30.29 -5.67 -22.12
C PRO A 639 -30.29 -7.19 -22.37
N VAL A 640 -30.33 -7.60 -23.64
CA VAL A 640 -30.35 -9.02 -24.03
C VAL A 640 -28.98 -9.66 -23.78
N LEU A 641 -27.90 -8.97 -24.14
CA LEU A 641 -26.53 -9.44 -23.94
C LEU A 641 -26.20 -9.58 -22.46
N ALA A 642 -26.63 -8.64 -21.61
CA ALA A 642 -26.47 -8.73 -20.16
C ALA A 642 -27.20 -9.95 -19.57
N LYS A 643 -28.44 -10.24 -20.03
CA LYS A 643 -29.18 -11.45 -19.61
C LYS A 643 -28.52 -12.73 -20.11
N LEU A 644 -28.03 -12.74 -21.35
CA LEU A 644 -27.35 -13.90 -21.93
C LEU A 644 -26.08 -14.25 -21.16
N ASP A 645 -25.31 -13.23 -20.75
CA ASP A 645 -24.10 -13.39 -19.94
C ASP A 645 -24.38 -14.11 -18.61
N ASP A 646 -25.50 -13.77 -17.95
CA ASP A 646 -25.97 -14.50 -16.77
C ASP A 646 -26.40 -15.94 -17.11
N MET A 647 -27.15 -16.15 -18.20
CA MET A 647 -27.63 -17.48 -18.61
C MET A 647 -26.48 -18.46 -18.88
N VAL A 648 -25.40 -18.01 -19.52
CA VAL A 648 -24.23 -18.86 -19.81
C VAL A 648 -23.31 -19.07 -18.60
N GLY A 649 -23.57 -18.38 -17.49
CA GLY A 649 -22.84 -18.56 -16.23
C GLY A 649 -21.49 -17.85 -16.16
N ASN A 650 -21.26 -16.84 -17.00
CA ASN A 650 -20.04 -16.04 -16.91
C ASN A 650 -19.96 -15.34 -15.55
N GLY A 651 -18.79 -15.40 -14.91
CA GLY A 651 -18.56 -14.89 -13.55
C GLY A 651 -18.80 -15.93 -12.44
N GLN A 652 -19.13 -17.19 -12.76
CA GLN A 652 -19.10 -18.29 -11.79
C GLN A 652 -17.66 -18.66 -11.38
N LEU A 653 -17.53 -19.48 -10.33
CA LEU A 653 -16.26 -20.06 -9.92
C LEU A 653 -15.86 -21.21 -10.85
N ASN A 654 -14.57 -21.30 -11.18
CA ASN A 654 -14.00 -22.42 -11.90
C ASN A 654 -12.84 -23.02 -11.10
N ASP A 655 -13.10 -24.09 -10.34
CA ASP A 655 -12.09 -24.69 -9.45
C ASP A 655 -10.87 -25.26 -10.19
N VAL A 656 -10.97 -25.56 -11.49
CA VAL A 656 -9.80 -25.94 -12.31
C VAL A 656 -8.76 -24.82 -12.37
N LYS A 657 -9.19 -23.58 -12.13
CA LYS A 657 -8.34 -22.38 -12.14
C LYS A 657 -7.91 -21.93 -10.76
N LYS A 658 -8.40 -22.55 -9.68
CA LYS A 658 -7.90 -22.31 -8.32
C LYS A 658 -6.56 -23.03 -8.16
N TRP A 659 -5.48 -22.27 -8.05
CA TRP A 659 -4.12 -22.81 -7.93
C TRP A 659 -3.41 -22.39 -6.64
N TRP A 660 -3.95 -21.40 -5.93
CA TRP A 660 -3.34 -20.86 -4.71
C TRP A 660 -3.82 -21.62 -3.47
N TRP A 661 -2.97 -21.58 -2.45
CA TRP A 661 -3.32 -22.00 -1.10
C TRP A 661 -4.07 -20.88 -0.39
N ASP A 662 -5.11 -21.26 0.34
CA ASP A 662 -5.84 -20.35 1.21
C ASP A 662 -5.06 -20.33 2.53
N ILE A 663 -4.17 -19.36 2.66
CA ILE A 663 -3.35 -19.14 3.86
C ILE A 663 -3.40 -17.66 4.26
N GLU A 664 -3.43 -17.41 5.57
CA GLU A 664 -3.56 -16.11 6.21
C GLU A 664 -2.41 -15.88 7.19
N LEU A 665 -1.91 -14.65 7.28
CA LEU A 665 -0.93 -14.25 8.29
C LEU A 665 -1.57 -14.25 9.68
N ASP A 666 -0.99 -14.97 10.64
CA ASP A 666 -1.43 -14.98 12.03
C ASP A 666 -0.57 -14.06 12.93
N GLU A 667 -0.93 -14.00 14.21
CA GLU A 667 -0.25 -13.19 15.24
C GLU A 667 1.18 -13.66 15.55
N THR A 668 1.54 -14.91 15.22
CA THR A 668 2.90 -15.43 15.36
C THR A 668 3.83 -14.98 14.23
N GLY A 669 3.26 -14.32 13.20
CA GLY A 669 3.96 -13.94 11.98
C GLY A 669 4.07 -15.07 10.96
N GLY A 670 3.46 -16.23 11.22
CA GLY A 670 3.40 -17.36 10.30
C GLY A 670 2.15 -17.31 9.41
N TYR A 671 2.21 -17.95 8.24
CA TYR A 671 1.02 -18.15 7.41
C TYR A 671 0.33 -19.47 7.77
N ARG A 672 -0.98 -19.43 8.07
CA ARG A 672 -1.78 -20.57 8.56
C ARG A 672 -3.08 -20.71 7.78
N GLU A 673 -3.84 -21.76 8.05
CA GLU A 673 -5.22 -21.86 7.58
C GLU A 673 -6.05 -20.65 8.07
N PRO A 674 -6.90 -20.06 7.21
CA PRO A 674 -7.74 -18.93 7.57
C PRO A 674 -8.61 -19.20 8.80
N LYS A 675 -8.70 -18.22 9.70
CA LYS A 675 -9.57 -18.32 10.89
C LYS A 675 -11.06 -18.34 10.52
N GLN A 676 -11.40 -17.72 9.38
CA GLN A 676 -12.78 -17.56 8.91
C GLN A 676 -12.99 -18.27 7.56
N PRO A 677 -14.23 -18.72 7.26
CA PRO A 677 -14.52 -19.39 6.00
C PRO A 677 -14.13 -18.56 4.78
N VAL A 678 -13.45 -19.20 3.82
CA VAL A 678 -13.02 -18.57 2.57
C VAL A 678 -14.25 -18.12 1.76
N ASN A 679 -14.23 -16.89 1.27
CA ASN A 679 -15.26 -16.35 0.38
C ASN A 679 -15.34 -17.19 -0.92
N ARG A 680 -16.49 -17.82 -1.17
CA ARG A 680 -16.79 -18.57 -2.39
C ARG A 680 -18.17 -18.21 -2.92
N ARG A 681 -18.27 -17.05 -3.58
CA ARG A 681 -19.55 -16.45 -3.95
C ARG A 681 -20.05 -16.86 -5.34
N SER A 682 -21.18 -17.54 -5.37
CA SER A 682 -21.98 -17.78 -6.60
C SER A 682 -22.60 -16.49 -7.14
N LEU A 683 -23.11 -16.53 -8.38
CA LEU A 683 -23.87 -15.41 -8.96
C LEU A 683 -25.21 -15.23 -8.25
N GLN A 684 -25.57 -13.99 -7.95
CA GLN A 684 -26.81 -13.62 -7.25
C GLN A 684 -27.95 -13.34 -8.24
N ARG A 685 -28.29 -14.33 -9.09
CA ARG A 685 -29.24 -14.13 -10.22
C ARG A 685 -30.66 -13.74 -9.81
N SER A 686 -31.07 -14.05 -8.57
CA SER A 686 -32.40 -13.75 -8.04
C SER A 686 -32.48 -12.40 -7.31
N LEU A 687 -31.34 -11.71 -7.10
CA LEU A 687 -31.32 -10.41 -6.45
C LEU A 687 -31.79 -9.33 -7.42
N ASP A 688 -32.95 -8.74 -7.13
CA ASP A 688 -33.49 -7.58 -7.84
C ASP A 688 -33.05 -6.30 -7.09
N LEU A 689 -32.00 -5.66 -7.61
CA LEU A 689 -31.43 -4.45 -7.00
C LEU A 689 -32.11 -3.21 -7.58
N LYS A 690 -32.85 -2.48 -6.73
CA LYS A 690 -33.54 -1.25 -7.10
C LYS A 690 -32.77 -0.03 -6.61
N TYR A 691 -32.85 1.07 -7.36
CA TYR A 691 -32.08 2.27 -7.05
C TYR A 691 -32.64 2.99 -5.82
N GLU A 692 -33.97 3.08 -5.73
CA GLU A 692 -34.71 3.70 -4.63
C GLU A 692 -34.47 3.04 -3.26
N ASP A 693 -34.03 1.78 -3.25
CA ASP A 693 -33.73 1.02 -2.04
C ASP A 693 -32.26 1.19 -1.59
N GLN A 694 -31.42 1.91 -2.36
CA GLN A 694 -30.00 2.11 -2.05
C GLN A 694 -29.73 3.40 -1.29
N THR A 695 -29.19 3.26 -0.09
CA THR A 695 -28.53 4.38 0.63
C THR A 695 -27.04 4.37 0.35
N LEU A 696 -26.55 5.38 -0.37
CA LEU A 696 -25.15 5.55 -0.75
C LEU A 696 -24.61 6.89 -0.24
N ALA A 697 -23.33 6.94 0.11
CA ALA A 697 -22.64 8.15 0.53
C ALA A 697 -21.52 8.52 -0.46
N VAL A 698 -21.33 9.82 -0.70
CA VAL A 698 -20.21 10.37 -1.51
C VAL A 698 -19.54 11.54 -0.81
N TYR A 699 -18.27 11.76 -1.14
CA TYR A 699 -17.42 12.74 -0.46
C TYR A 699 -16.83 13.71 -1.50
N PRO A 700 -17.62 14.70 -1.98
CA PRO A 700 -17.15 15.71 -2.91
C PRO A 700 -16.12 16.64 -2.25
N ALA A 701 -15.56 17.57 -3.01
CA ALA A 701 -14.52 18.49 -2.53
C ALA A 701 -14.85 19.21 -1.20
N PRO A 702 -16.07 19.69 -0.94
CA PRO A 702 -16.43 20.29 0.35
C PRO A 702 -16.36 19.34 1.56
N LEU A 703 -16.43 18.01 1.34
CA LEU A 703 -16.31 16.97 2.37
C LEU A 703 -14.93 16.28 2.36
N ALA A 704 -13.97 16.79 1.58
CA ALA A 704 -12.61 16.28 1.55
C ALA A 704 -11.85 16.72 2.81
N PRO A 705 -10.88 15.91 3.30
CA PRO A 705 -10.09 16.28 4.46
C PRO A 705 -9.18 17.48 4.18
N HIS A 706 -8.64 18.07 5.24
CA HIS A 706 -7.50 18.98 5.15
C HIS A 706 -6.26 18.26 4.54
N PRO A 707 -5.26 18.98 4.01
CA PRO A 707 -4.14 18.35 3.32
C PRO A 707 -3.10 17.71 4.25
N TRP A 708 -3.06 18.12 5.52
CA TRP A 708 -2.03 17.69 6.46
C TRP A 708 -2.18 16.24 6.92
N PRO A 709 -1.08 15.57 7.30
CA PRO A 709 -1.11 14.18 7.73
C PRO A 709 -1.57 14.05 9.20
N TYR A 710 -2.84 14.35 9.43
CA TYR A 710 -3.52 14.29 10.72
C TYR A 710 -4.92 13.67 10.56
N PRO A 711 -5.52 13.06 11.60
CA PRO A 711 -6.87 12.51 11.54
C PRO A 711 -7.94 13.55 11.16
N PHE A 712 -8.90 13.14 10.33
CA PHE A 712 -10.07 13.93 9.93
C PHE A 712 -11.29 13.01 9.77
N PRO A 713 -12.06 12.76 10.85
CA PRO A 713 -13.19 11.83 10.85
C PRO A 713 -14.19 12.05 9.71
N MET A 714 -14.72 10.96 9.15
CA MET A 714 -15.71 11.01 8.09
C MET A 714 -17.12 11.28 8.61
N ASP A 715 -17.79 12.30 8.06
CA ASP A 715 -19.23 12.50 8.25
C ASP A 715 -20.01 11.72 7.18
N ARG A 716 -20.53 10.57 7.58
CA ARG A 716 -21.28 9.69 6.68
C ARG A 716 -22.65 10.26 6.31
N GLU A 717 -23.33 10.93 7.24
CA GLU A 717 -24.68 11.49 7.00
C GLU A 717 -24.61 12.66 6.02
N ALA A 718 -23.63 13.55 6.18
CA ALA A 718 -23.33 14.56 5.17
C ALA A 718 -22.99 13.94 3.81
N GLY A 719 -22.29 12.80 3.81
CA GLY A 719 -22.00 12.07 2.58
C GLY A 719 -23.24 11.46 1.91
N ILE A 720 -24.23 11.01 2.67
CA ILE A 720 -25.53 10.52 2.16
C ILE A 720 -26.32 11.68 1.57
N GLN A 721 -26.43 12.79 2.31
CA GLN A 721 -27.09 14.00 1.83
C GLN A 721 -26.43 14.55 0.56
N ALA A 722 -25.09 14.50 0.49
CA ALA A 722 -24.34 14.89 -0.70
C ALA A 722 -24.68 14.01 -1.90
N TYR A 723 -24.95 12.71 -1.71
CA TYR A 723 -25.37 11.81 -2.79
C TYR A 723 -26.79 12.11 -3.27
N GLU A 724 -27.72 12.30 -2.33
CA GLU A 724 -29.14 12.58 -2.62
C GLU A 724 -29.36 13.90 -3.36
N THR A 725 -28.45 14.87 -3.15
CA THR A 725 -28.50 16.20 -3.79
C THR A 725 -27.77 16.25 -5.13
N MET A 726 -27.10 15.17 -5.56
CA MET A 726 -26.46 15.12 -6.87
C MET A 726 -27.48 15.22 -8.00
N ILE A 727 -27.13 15.95 -9.05
CA ILE A 727 -27.98 16.22 -10.21
C ILE A 727 -27.39 15.64 -11.50
N GLY A 728 -28.22 15.53 -12.54
CA GLY A 728 -27.77 15.12 -13.87
C GLY A 728 -26.98 16.22 -14.59
N ALA A 729 -26.16 15.84 -15.58
CA ALA A 729 -25.31 16.77 -16.32
C ALA A 729 -26.09 17.89 -17.03
N GLU A 730 -27.28 17.60 -17.56
CA GLU A 730 -28.12 18.61 -18.22
C GLU A 730 -28.67 19.66 -17.24
N GLU A 731 -29.09 19.23 -16.04
CA GLU A 731 -29.52 20.16 -14.99
C GLU A 731 -28.36 21.01 -14.49
N TYR A 732 -27.18 20.41 -14.29
CA TYR A 732 -25.96 21.12 -13.91
C TYR A 732 -25.61 22.23 -14.90
N LYS A 733 -25.59 21.92 -16.21
CA LYS A 733 -25.34 22.92 -17.27
C LYS A 733 -26.40 24.04 -17.26
N ALA A 734 -27.68 23.70 -17.08
CA ALA A 734 -28.76 24.67 -17.05
C ALA A 734 -28.63 25.63 -15.86
N ARG A 735 -28.30 25.11 -14.67
CA ARG A 735 -28.07 25.92 -13.47
C ARG A 735 -26.86 26.84 -13.62
N LEU A 736 -25.73 26.33 -14.10
CA LEU A 736 -24.57 27.18 -14.40
C LEU A 736 -24.89 28.29 -15.42
N ALA A 737 -25.63 27.96 -16.48
CA ALA A 737 -26.04 28.95 -17.49
C ALA A 737 -26.96 30.05 -16.93
N SER A 738 -27.69 29.77 -15.84
CA SER A 738 -28.47 30.76 -15.09
C SER A 738 -27.67 31.55 -14.04
N GLY A 739 -26.37 31.27 -13.87
CA GLY A 739 -25.50 31.91 -12.89
C GLY A 739 -25.55 31.27 -11.48
N ASP A 740 -26.21 30.12 -11.33
CA ASP A 740 -26.22 29.37 -10.07
C ASP A 740 -24.93 28.56 -9.91
N SER A 741 -23.99 29.09 -9.11
CA SER A 741 -22.71 28.45 -8.80
C SER A 741 -22.79 27.48 -7.61
N SER A 742 -23.95 27.33 -6.96
CA SER A 742 -24.11 26.43 -5.79
C SER A 742 -23.90 24.95 -6.14
N VAL A 743 -24.01 24.59 -7.42
CA VAL A 743 -23.76 23.23 -7.93
C VAL A 743 -22.28 22.93 -8.15
N VAL A 744 -21.40 23.94 -8.07
CA VAL A 744 -19.95 23.77 -8.22
C VAL A 744 -19.35 23.37 -6.88
N HIS A 745 -18.80 22.17 -6.82
CA HIS A 745 -18.01 21.73 -5.68
C HIS A 745 -16.66 22.46 -5.66
N GLN A 746 -16.32 23.08 -4.55
CA GLN A 746 -15.02 23.74 -4.35
C GLN A 746 -14.29 23.08 -3.17
N TYR A 747 -12.96 23.00 -3.27
CA TYR A 747 -12.12 22.61 -2.16
C TYR A 747 -11.52 23.86 -1.53
N THR A 748 -11.72 24.04 -0.23
CA THR A 748 -11.12 25.13 0.55
C THR A 748 -10.18 24.52 1.59
N VAL A 749 -9.02 25.15 1.75
CA VAL A 749 -8.04 24.77 2.79
C VAL A 749 -8.15 25.80 3.91
N PRO A 750 -8.20 25.38 5.18
CA PRO A 750 -7.99 26.28 6.31
C PRO A 750 -6.64 27.03 6.19
N SER A 751 -6.43 28.12 6.94
CA SER A 751 -5.11 28.78 6.92
C SER A 751 -4.03 27.78 7.35
N VAL A 752 -2.78 27.96 6.89
CA VAL A 752 -1.64 27.17 7.40
C VAL A 752 -1.48 27.37 8.92
N ASP A 753 -1.88 28.53 9.43
CA ASP A 753 -1.90 28.81 10.87
C ASP A 753 -2.89 27.90 11.62
N ASP A 754 -3.94 27.42 10.94
CA ASP A 754 -4.94 26.49 11.48
C ASP A 754 -4.53 25.02 11.33
N ALA A 755 -3.34 24.74 10.77
CA ALA A 755 -2.86 23.37 10.62
C ALA A 755 -2.77 22.67 11.99
N PRO A 756 -3.27 21.42 12.12
CA PRO A 756 -3.24 20.68 13.37
C PRO A 756 -1.82 20.17 13.72
N VAL A 757 -0.90 20.25 12.75
CA VAL A 757 0.49 19.81 12.87
C VAL A 757 1.44 20.86 12.32
N ILE A 758 2.64 20.89 12.88
CA ILE A 758 3.79 21.64 12.38
C ILE A 758 4.84 20.68 11.86
N ARG A 759 5.59 21.13 10.85
CA ARG A 759 6.67 20.35 10.26
C ARG A 759 8.00 20.78 10.85
N VAL A 760 8.72 19.82 11.42
CA VAL A 760 10.00 20.03 12.10
C VAL A 760 11.07 19.09 11.53
N GLU A 761 12.33 19.40 11.83
CA GLU A 761 13.48 18.56 11.51
C GLU A 761 14.08 18.00 12.80
N LEU A 762 14.52 16.73 12.77
CA LEU A 762 15.31 16.14 13.85
C LEU A 762 16.73 16.75 13.85
N SER A 763 16.96 17.72 14.73
CA SER A 763 18.27 18.36 14.89
C SER A 763 19.26 17.51 15.68
N LYS A 764 18.77 16.57 16.48
CA LYS A 764 19.61 15.63 17.25
C LYS A 764 18.91 14.29 17.48
N VAL A 765 19.66 13.19 17.36
CA VAL A 765 19.22 11.83 17.75
C VAL A 765 20.30 11.19 18.62
N GLU A 766 20.04 11.11 19.93
CA GLU A 766 21.01 10.63 20.91
C GLU A 766 20.52 9.34 21.59
N LYS A 767 21.16 8.22 21.25
CA LYS A 767 20.95 6.94 21.95
C LYS A 767 21.56 7.03 23.34
N MET A 768 20.73 7.22 24.36
CA MET A 768 21.17 7.38 25.75
C MET A 768 21.49 6.04 26.39
N THR A 769 20.67 5.03 26.11
CA THR A 769 20.80 3.66 26.61
C THR A 769 20.47 2.67 25.51
N GLY A 770 20.44 1.37 25.81
CA GLY A 770 19.98 0.35 24.87
C GLY A 770 18.52 0.51 24.45
N ASP A 771 17.70 1.17 25.28
CA ASP A 771 16.24 1.26 25.11
C ASP A 771 15.71 2.69 25.08
N VAL A 772 16.49 3.72 25.45
CA VAL A 772 16.04 5.12 25.46
C VAL A 772 16.84 5.95 24.45
N THR A 773 16.11 6.64 23.57
CA THR A 773 16.67 7.61 22.61
C THR A 773 16.04 8.97 22.85
N LYS A 774 16.87 10.01 22.95
CA LYS A 774 16.47 11.42 23.01
C LYS A 774 16.44 12.00 21.61
N TYR A 775 15.40 12.76 21.31
CA TYR A 775 15.21 13.46 20.05
C TYR A 775 15.06 14.95 20.32
N GLU A 776 15.78 15.77 19.55
CA GLU A 776 15.56 17.21 19.49
C GLU A 776 14.99 17.59 18.12
N PHE A 777 14.00 18.48 18.13
CA PHE A 777 13.33 18.99 16.93
C PHE A 777 13.57 20.48 16.82
N SER A 778 13.88 20.97 15.62
CA SER A 778 13.95 22.41 15.32
C SER A 778 13.02 22.76 14.16
N SER A 779 12.72 24.05 14.02
CA SER A 779 12.12 24.57 12.80
C SER A 779 13.06 24.34 11.62
N MET A 780 12.49 24.19 10.42
CA MET A 780 13.30 23.98 9.20
C MET A 780 13.99 25.26 8.70
N ASP A 781 13.53 26.42 9.14
CA ASP A 781 14.04 27.75 8.75
C ASP A 781 14.86 28.44 9.86
N GLY A 782 14.99 27.79 11.03
CA GLY A 782 15.71 28.31 12.19
C GLY A 782 14.92 29.33 13.02
N SER A 783 13.64 29.55 12.72
CA SER A 783 12.75 30.36 13.56
C SER A 783 12.39 29.68 14.89
N ASP A 784 11.90 30.47 15.84
CA ASP A 784 11.41 29.96 17.11
C ASP A 784 10.16 29.10 16.92
N LEU A 785 10.15 27.92 17.55
CA LEU A 785 8.98 27.06 17.64
C LEU A 785 7.87 27.71 18.49
N PRO A 786 6.61 27.27 18.37
CA PRO A 786 5.51 27.73 19.21
C PRO A 786 5.81 27.61 20.71
N GLU A 787 5.24 28.50 21.52
CA GLU A 787 5.37 28.45 22.97
C GLU A 787 4.66 27.22 23.56
N TRP A 788 5.17 26.72 24.67
CA TRP A 788 4.62 25.59 25.40
C TRP A 788 4.84 25.75 26.91
N SER A 789 4.06 25.03 27.71
CA SER A 789 4.17 25.02 29.17
C SER A 789 4.66 23.66 29.67
N ALA A 790 5.40 23.65 30.78
CA ALA A 790 5.88 22.41 31.38
C ALA A 790 4.72 21.43 31.66
N GLY A 791 4.97 20.14 31.42
CA GLY A 791 3.93 19.10 31.42
C GLY A 791 3.29 18.84 30.05
N ALA A 792 3.55 19.69 29.05
CA ALA A 792 3.03 19.44 27.70
C ALA A 792 3.68 18.22 27.03
N HIS A 793 2.95 17.65 26.07
CA HIS A 793 3.42 16.60 25.17
C HIS A 793 3.29 17.04 23.71
N LEU A 794 4.01 16.32 22.85
CA LEU A 794 3.83 16.37 21.39
C LEU A 794 3.25 15.06 20.88
N ASP A 795 2.36 15.17 19.91
CA ASP A 795 2.03 14.03 19.06
C ASP A 795 3.00 13.93 17.93
N ILE A 796 3.73 12.85 17.88
CA ILE A 796 4.64 12.55 16.79
C ILE A 796 3.92 11.65 15.81
N LEU A 797 3.81 12.12 14.56
CA LEU A 797 3.41 11.27 13.45
C LEU A 797 4.59 10.36 13.08
N VAL A 798 4.59 9.15 13.63
CA VAL A 798 5.62 8.14 13.33
C VAL A 798 5.38 7.52 11.97
N ALA A 799 4.12 7.19 11.69
CA ALA A 799 3.56 6.73 10.42
C ALA A 799 2.05 7.09 10.41
N PRO A 800 1.33 7.01 9.28
CA PRO A 800 -0.10 7.32 9.23
C PRO A 800 -0.96 6.61 10.31
N GLU A 801 -0.65 5.35 10.61
CA GLU A 801 -1.30 4.54 11.67
C GLU A 801 -0.74 4.74 13.09
N PHE A 802 0.32 5.56 13.24
CA PHE A 802 1.08 5.74 14.46
C PHE A 802 1.25 7.22 14.81
N LEU A 803 0.19 7.82 15.36
CA LEU A 803 0.28 9.06 16.11
C LEU A 803 0.58 8.73 17.58
N ARG A 804 1.70 9.21 18.13
CA ARG A 804 2.15 8.86 19.49
C ARG A 804 2.50 10.09 20.31
N GLN A 805 2.03 10.11 21.54
CA GLN A 805 2.29 11.16 22.51
C GLN A 805 3.62 10.90 23.18
N TYR A 806 4.46 11.93 23.27
CA TYR A 806 5.65 11.91 24.12
C TYR A 806 5.76 13.23 24.86
N SER A 807 5.85 13.16 26.20
CA SER A 807 6.01 14.34 27.04
C SER A 807 7.30 15.06 26.70
N MET A 808 7.22 16.39 26.68
CA MET A 808 8.35 17.25 26.42
C MET A 808 9.26 17.30 27.64
N SER A 809 10.57 17.27 27.39
CA SER A 809 11.63 17.14 28.41
C SER A 809 12.64 18.28 28.38
N GLY A 810 12.44 19.26 27.49
CA GLY A 810 13.31 20.44 27.39
C GLY A 810 12.93 21.57 28.33
N ASP A 811 13.62 22.69 28.21
CA ASP A 811 13.27 23.96 28.87
C ASP A 811 12.16 24.67 28.06
N PRO A 812 10.98 24.95 28.63
CA PRO A 812 9.93 25.71 27.95
C PRO A 812 10.34 27.10 27.44
N ALA A 813 11.39 27.71 28.03
CA ALA A 813 11.92 28.98 27.59
C ALA A 813 12.82 28.88 26.34
N ASP A 814 13.36 27.70 26.04
CA ASP A 814 14.16 27.47 24.82
C ASP A 814 13.23 27.14 23.65
N ARG A 815 12.90 28.18 22.86
CA ARG A 815 12.06 28.03 21.68
C ARG A 815 12.82 27.62 20.42
N SER A 816 14.15 27.49 20.49
CA SER A 816 14.95 27.03 19.35
C SER A 816 14.74 25.54 19.07
N LYS A 817 14.24 24.79 20.05
CA LYS A 817 14.03 23.35 19.93
C LYS A 817 12.93 22.80 20.85
N TYR A 818 12.32 21.71 20.42
CA TYR A 818 11.57 20.80 21.29
C TYR A 818 12.41 19.56 21.59
N GLN A 819 12.22 18.95 22.76
CA GLN A 819 12.98 17.77 23.19
C GLN A 819 12.06 16.70 23.78
N ILE A 820 12.18 15.46 23.34
CA ILE A 820 11.44 14.30 23.89
C ILE A 820 12.38 13.12 24.15
N GLY A 821 11.95 12.22 25.03
CA GLY A 821 12.59 10.94 25.31
C GLY A 821 11.68 9.79 24.94
N VAL A 822 12.17 8.83 24.16
CA VAL A 822 11.38 7.68 23.68
C VAL A 822 11.97 6.38 24.19
N LEU A 823 11.21 5.67 25.01
CA LEU A 823 11.50 4.29 25.41
C LEU A 823 11.09 3.32 24.28
N ARG A 824 11.99 2.37 23.95
CA ARG A 824 11.71 1.28 23.03
C ARG A 824 10.88 0.21 23.73
N GLU A 825 9.73 -0.12 23.15
CA GLU A 825 8.85 -1.19 23.61
C GLU A 825 8.72 -2.26 22.52
N ASP A 826 9.40 -3.39 22.71
CA ASP A 826 9.45 -4.47 21.70
C ASP A 826 8.09 -5.17 21.53
N GLU A 827 7.32 -5.31 22.60
CA GLU A 827 5.96 -5.89 22.61
C GLU A 827 4.86 -4.83 22.45
N GLY A 828 5.24 -3.57 22.23
CA GLY A 828 4.30 -2.45 22.15
C GLY A 828 3.55 -2.38 20.82
N ARG A 829 2.81 -1.27 20.61
CA ARG A 829 1.99 -1.08 19.39
C ARG A 829 2.81 -0.87 18.10
N GLY A 830 4.15 -0.82 18.16
CA GLY A 830 5.07 -0.72 17.03
C GLY A 830 5.64 0.67 16.73
N GLY A 831 5.05 1.74 17.30
CA GLY A 831 5.47 3.13 17.05
C GLY A 831 6.88 3.45 17.59
N SER A 832 7.16 3.11 18.85
CA SER A 832 8.48 3.34 19.45
C SER A 832 9.58 2.54 18.75
N LEU A 833 9.32 1.27 18.41
CA LEU A 833 10.23 0.44 17.63
C LEU A 833 10.58 1.07 16.27
N LEU A 834 9.57 1.60 15.57
CA LEU A 834 9.80 2.24 14.27
C LEU A 834 10.65 3.52 14.41
N MET A 835 10.37 4.36 15.42
CA MET A 835 11.19 5.54 15.70
C MET A 835 12.67 5.15 15.89
N HIS A 836 12.94 4.18 16.75
CA HIS A 836 14.32 3.69 17.01
C HIS A 836 15.01 3.07 15.78
N ARG A 837 14.25 2.59 14.78
CA ARG A 837 14.80 1.99 13.55
C ARG A 837 15.06 3.00 12.42
N ILE A 838 14.23 4.03 12.27
CA ILE A 838 14.23 4.89 11.06
C ILE A 838 14.33 6.41 11.31
N PHE A 839 14.29 6.86 12.57
CA PHE A 839 14.39 8.29 12.91
C PHE A 839 15.87 8.64 13.15
N ASP A 840 16.53 9.06 12.08
CA ASP A 840 17.92 9.53 12.07
C ASP A 840 17.95 11.08 12.02
N GLU A 841 19.08 11.70 12.40
CA GLU A 841 19.28 13.16 12.31
C GLU A 841 19.00 13.69 10.88
N GLY A 842 18.40 14.87 10.79
CA GLY A 842 17.97 15.52 9.55
C GLY A 842 16.63 15.01 8.99
N ARG A 843 16.01 14.00 9.60
CA ARG A 843 14.69 13.51 9.17
C ARG A 843 13.63 14.58 9.42
N LYS A 844 12.76 14.80 8.43
CA LYS A 844 11.59 15.67 8.54
C LYS A 844 10.43 14.90 9.16
N VAL A 845 9.79 15.51 10.16
CA VAL A 845 8.73 14.90 10.98
C VAL A 845 7.57 15.89 11.12
N PHE A 846 6.34 15.36 11.19
CA PHE A 846 5.17 16.14 11.57
C PHE A 846 4.89 15.90 13.05
N VAL A 847 4.71 17.00 13.78
CA VAL A 847 4.34 16.96 15.20
C VAL A 847 3.11 17.82 15.44
N SER A 848 2.28 17.50 16.43
CA SER A 848 1.20 18.42 16.85
C SER A 848 1.79 19.73 17.35
N LYS A 849 0.95 20.75 17.46
CA LYS A 849 1.22 21.85 18.40
C LYS A 849 1.32 21.26 19.83
N PRO A 850 2.08 21.87 20.75
CA PRO A 850 2.16 21.42 22.14
C PRO A 850 0.78 21.34 22.79
N ILE A 851 0.47 20.23 23.46
CA ILE A 851 -0.78 19.99 24.18
C ILE A 851 -0.44 19.73 25.63
N ASN A 852 -1.10 20.40 26.56
CA ASN A 852 -0.88 20.20 27.99
C ASN A 852 -2.15 19.71 28.70
N HIS A 853 -2.05 18.55 29.35
CA HIS A 853 -3.08 18.00 30.22
C HIS A 853 -2.54 17.72 31.63
N PHE A 854 -1.27 18.05 31.87
CA PHE A 854 -0.55 17.85 33.11
C PHE A 854 0.05 19.17 33.56
N GLU A 855 -0.82 20.12 33.87
CA GLU A 855 -0.43 21.51 34.15
C GLU A 855 0.24 21.65 35.53
N LEU A 856 1.23 22.55 35.60
CA LEU A 856 1.90 22.91 36.85
C LEU A 856 1.07 23.94 37.62
N GLU A 857 0.83 23.70 38.91
CA GLU A 857 0.29 24.71 39.82
C GLU A 857 1.42 25.67 40.22
N GLU A 858 1.55 26.77 39.47
CA GLU A 858 2.61 27.75 39.67
C GLU A 858 2.46 28.54 40.98
N ALA A 859 1.28 28.52 41.63
CA ALA A 859 1.10 29.15 42.94
C ALA A 859 1.55 28.27 44.12
N ALA A 860 2.00 27.04 43.89
CA ALA A 860 2.46 26.13 44.93
C ALA A 860 3.65 26.73 45.71
N THR A 861 3.63 26.54 47.04
CA THR A 861 4.71 26.99 47.92
C THR A 861 5.90 26.02 47.93
N LYS A 862 5.65 24.74 47.63
CA LYS A 862 6.66 23.70 47.37
C LYS A 862 6.11 22.63 46.43
N THR A 863 6.97 22.10 45.56
CA THR A 863 6.59 21.03 44.62
C THR A 863 7.50 19.81 44.71
N PHE A 864 6.93 18.62 44.84
CA PHE A 864 7.65 17.34 44.77
C PHE A 864 7.45 16.71 43.39
N LEU A 865 8.53 16.51 42.64
CA LEU A 865 8.53 15.94 41.30
C LEU A 865 9.04 14.50 41.33
N MET A 866 8.15 13.53 41.08
CA MET A 866 8.43 12.10 41.26
C MET A 866 8.46 11.38 39.89
N GLY A 867 9.65 11.17 39.34
CA GLY A 867 9.84 10.53 38.04
C GLY A 867 10.24 9.05 38.16
N GLY A 868 9.52 8.15 37.49
CA GLY A 868 9.84 6.73 37.41
C GLY A 868 10.21 6.29 35.99
N GLY A 869 11.43 5.77 35.77
CA GLY A 869 11.85 5.27 34.46
C GLY A 869 11.84 6.35 33.37
N ILE A 870 11.02 6.19 32.33
CA ILE A 870 10.86 7.22 31.28
C ILE A 870 9.92 8.36 31.71
N GLY A 871 9.13 8.18 32.77
CA GLY A 871 8.28 9.23 33.38
C GLY A 871 9.05 10.42 33.97
N ILE A 872 10.38 10.40 33.87
CA ILE A 872 11.25 11.55 34.17
C ILE A 872 11.05 12.72 33.19
N THR A 873 10.56 12.47 31.98
CA THR A 873 10.47 13.50 30.92
C THR A 873 9.63 14.73 31.31
N PRO A 874 8.36 14.64 31.74
CA PRO A 874 7.60 15.82 32.17
C PRO A 874 8.20 16.45 33.43
N MET A 875 8.82 15.66 34.32
CA MET A 875 9.44 16.16 35.54
C MET A 875 10.63 17.09 35.25
N ILE A 876 11.42 16.80 34.21
CA ILE A 876 12.52 17.68 33.78
C ILE A 876 11.98 19.06 33.37
N ALA A 877 10.90 19.09 32.57
CA ALA A 877 10.27 20.33 32.15
C ALA A 877 9.74 21.15 33.34
N PHE A 878 9.11 20.50 34.33
CA PHE A 878 8.71 21.16 35.57
C PHE A 878 9.91 21.72 36.35
N GLY A 879 11.00 20.95 36.45
CA GLY A 879 12.24 21.41 37.10
C GLY A 879 12.80 22.69 36.47
N HIS A 880 12.81 22.78 35.13
CA HIS A 880 13.17 24.01 34.41
C HIS A 880 12.25 25.18 34.77
N ARG A 881 10.93 24.97 34.74
CA ARG A 881 9.95 26.02 34.99
C ARG A 881 10.00 26.53 36.44
N LEU A 882 10.02 25.63 37.42
CA LEU A 882 10.09 25.98 38.84
C LEU A 882 11.39 26.71 39.19
N HIS A 883 12.52 26.27 38.61
CA HIS A 883 13.79 26.97 38.76
C HIS A 883 13.74 28.38 38.17
N ALA A 884 13.18 28.55 36.97
CA ALA A 884 13.04 29.87 36.34
C ALA A 884 12.13 30.82 37.14
N LEU A 885 11.12 30.29 37.85
CA LEU A 885 10.25 31.05 38.75
C LEU A 885 10.88 31.29 40.14
N GLY A 886 11.92 30.55 40.51
CA GLY A 886 12.54 30.59 41.84
C GLY A 886 11.70 29.93 42.94
N HIS A 887 10.84 28.97 42.59
CA HIS A 887 10.04 28.20 43.55
C HIS A 887 10.84 27.05 44.18
N ASP A 888 10.46 26.66 45.39
CA ASP A 888 11.05 25.52 46.10
C ASP A 888 10.54 24.19 45.52
N PHE A 889 11.45 23.28 45.19
CA PHE A 889 11.08 21.96 44.67
C PHE A 889 12.17 20.92 44.87
N GLU A 890 11.77 19.65 44.90
CA GLU A 890 12.67 18.49 44.91
C GLU A 890 12.28 17.55 43.77
N LEU A 891 13.26 17.07 43.01
CA LEU A 891 13.06 16.09 41.93
C LEU A 891 13.65 14.75 42.33
N HIS A 892 12.81 13.74 42.48
CA HIS A 892 13.20 12.36 42.78
C HIS A 892 13.10 11.51 41.52
N TYR A 893 14.23 11.08 40.97
CA TYR A 893 14.28 10.18 39.83
C TYR A 893 14.58 8.73 40.26
N SER A 894 13.62 7.85 40.02
CA SER A 894 13.71 6.42 40.35
C SER A 894 13.81 5.53 39.11
N ALA A 895 14.74 4.58 39.11
CA ALA A 895 14.85 3.56 38.06
C ALA A 895 15.26 2.18 38.63
N SER A 896 14.96 1.13 37.87
CA SER A 896 15.31 -0.24 38.24
C SER A 896 16.82 -0.50 38.12
N LYS A 897 17.45 0.02 37.05
CA LYS A 897 18.89 -0.05 36.82
C LYS A 897 19.44 1.32 36.42
N LYS A 898 20.64 1.64 36.92
CA LYS A 898 21.33 2.87 36.53
C LYS A 898 21.67 2.90 35.03
N ASP A 899 22.15 1.78 34.50
CA ASP A 899 22.62 1.69 33.10
C ASP A 899 21.50 1.80 32.05
N SER A 900 20.25 1.59 32.45
CA SER A 900 19.07 1.75 31.59
C SER A 900 18.30 3.06 31.85
N ALA A 901 18.75 3.89 32.78
CA ALA A 901 18.13 5.18 33.08
C ALA A 901 18.59 6.24 32.06
N GLY A 902 17.63 6.82 31.33
CA GLY A 902 17.90 7.94 30.42
C GLY A 902 18.24 9.24 31.17
N TYR A 903 18.66 10.26 30.43
CA TYR A 903 18.86 11.64 30.92
C TYR A 903 19.89 11.87 32.04
N LEU A 904 20.59 10.83 32.54
CA LEU A 904 21.54 11.03 33.66
C LEU A 904 22.65 12.05 33.33
N ALA A 905 23.14 12.07 32.10
CA ALA A 905 24.15 13.04 31.66
C ALA A 905 23.57 14.47 31.56
N ASP A 906 22.33 14.61 31.08
CA ASP A 906 21.66 15.91 30.97
C ASP A 906 21.33 16.47 32.37
N LEU A 907 20.75 15.64 33.24
CA LEU A 907 20.39 15.98 34.62
C LEU A 907 21.59 16.36 35.49
N ALA A 908 22.80 15.89 35.16
CA ALA A 908 24.01 16.25 35.91
C ALA A 908 24.47 17.70 35.67
N VAL A 909 23.97 18.35 34.61
CA VAL A 909 24.43 19.69 34.18
C VAL A 909 23.33 20.74 34.15
N VAL A 910 22.10 20.41 34.55
CA VAL A 910 21.02 21.40 34.68
C VAL A 910 21.31 22.39 35.83
N PRO A 911 20.86 23.66 35.72
CA PRO A 911 21.10 24.67 36.76
C PRO A 911 20.56 24.32 38.15
N TRP A 912 19.53 23.46 38.19
CA TRP A 912 18.86 23.01 39.41
C TRP A 912 19.29 21.61 39.87
N ALA A 913 20.47 21.13 39.44
CA ALA A 913 20.96 19.79 39.79
C ALA A 913 21.11 19.54 41.30
N GLU A 914 21.18 20.59 42.12
CA GLU A 914 21.16 20.48 43.59
C GLU A 914 19.83 19.99 44.17
N ASN A 915 18.73 20.17 43.45
CA ASN A 915 17.39 19.71 43.82
C ASN A 915 17.10 18.27 43.34
N LEU A 916 18.09 17.59 42.74
CA LEU A 916 17.95 16.26 42.15
C LEU A 916 18.36 15.14 43.12
N HIS A 917 17.47 14.17 43.29
CA HIS A 917 17.68 12.97 44.11
C HIS A 917 17.53 11.71 43.26
N LEU A 918 18.59 10.90 43.15
CA LEU A 918 18.63 9.70 42.32
C LEU A 918 18.46 8.41 43.13
N HIS A 919 17.58 7.52 42.67
CA HIS A 919 17.23 6.27 43.36
C HIS A 919 17.30 5.08 42.39
N PHE A 920 18.32 4.22 42.54
CA PHE A 920 18.54 3.06 41.67
C PHE A 920 18.41 1.74 42.43
N SER A 921 17.46 0.91 42.02
CA SER A 921 17.13 -0.33 42.71
C SER A 921 18.27 -1.35 42.68
N ASP A 922 18.99 -1.45 41.56
CA ASP A 922 20.15 -2.32 41.38
C ASP A 922 21.37 -1.90 42.22
N GLN A 923 21.40 -0.66 42.68
CA GLN A 923 22.40 -0.13 43.63
C GLN A 923 21.94 -0.20 45.09
N GLY A 924 20.78 -0.81 45.36
CA GLY A 924 20.22 -0.91 46.70
C GLY A 924 19.60 0.39 47.23
N SER A 925 19.35 1.37 46.37
CA SER A 925 18.72 2.66 46.72
C SER A 925 17.26 2.70 46.29
N ARG A 926 16.39 3.23 47.16
CA ARG A 926 14.97 3.53 46.87
C ARG A 926 14.58 4.81 47.61
N ALA A 927 13.69 5.59 47.01
CA ALA A 927 13.08 6.72 47.70
C ALA A 927 12.16 6.21 48.82
N ASP A 928 12.40 6.66 50.05
CA ASP A 928 11.46 6.47 51.16
C ASP A 928 10.35 7.52 51.01
N LEU A 929 9.24 7.13 50.39
CA LEU A 929 8.19 8.05 49.97
C LEU A 929 7.48 8.71 51.16
N ASP A 930 7.29 8.00 52.27
CA ASP A 930 6.66 8.56 53.47
C ASP A 930 7.60 9.55 54.17
N GLN A 931 8.91 9.32 54.13
CA GLN A 931 9.89 10.28 54.62
C GLN A 931 9.97 11.53 53.72
N VAL A 932 10.04 11.35 52.40
CA VAL A 932 10.18 12.44 51.42
C VAL A 932 8.96 13.35 51.44
N LEU A 933 7.75 12.77 51.47
CA LEU A 933 6.49 13.51 51.44
C LEU A 933 5.99 13.87 52.86
N GLY A 934 6.77 13.63 53.91
CA GLY A 934 6.35 13.85 55.28
C GLY A 934 6.13 15.32 55.64
N GLY A 935 5.14 15.60 56.48
CA GLY A 935 4.94 16.93 57.07
C GLY A 935 4.32 17.96 56.13
N TYR A 936 3.32 17.55 55.36
CA TYR A 936 2.53 18.40 54.45
C TYR A 936 2.21 19.79 55.05
N GLN A 937 2.36 20.83 54.23
CA GLN A 937 1.91 22.19 54.51
C GLN A 937 0.97 22.65 53.40
N GLU A 938 0.08 23.58 53.73
CA GLU A 938 -0.83 24.18 52.75
C GLU A 938 -0.04 24.79 51.57
N GLY A 939 -0.45 24.42 50.35
CA GLY A 939 0.21 24.83 49.11
C GLY A 939 1.37 23.92 48.66
N TRP A 940 1.61 22.78 49.32
CA TRP A 940 2.53 21.76 48.81
C TRP A 940 1.84 20.87 47.78
N HIS A 941 2.52 20.61 46.66
CA HIS A 941 1.98 19.77 45.58
C HIS A 941 2.94 18.62 45.26
N VAL A 942 2.39 17.47 44.90
CA VAL A 942 3.15 16.32 44.40
C VAL A 942 2.72 15.97 42.97
N TYR A 943 3.70 15.81 42.09
CA TYR A 943 3.54 15.39 40.71
C TYR A 943 4.26 14.06 40.52
N THR A 944 3.63 13.10 39.85
CA THR A 944 4.26 11.81 39.54
C THR A 944 3.97 11.34 38.13
N CYS A 945 4.98 10.71 37.52
CA CYS A 945 4.82 10.00 36.26
C CYS A 945 5.79 8.82 36.20
N GLY A 946 5.35 7.66 35.71
CA GLY A 946 6.16 6.45 35.62
C GLY A 946 5.32 5.18 35.50
N PRO A 947 5.88 4.00 35.83
CA PRO A 947 5.10 2.77 35.90
C PRO A 947 4.00 2.85 36.97
N ASP A 948 2.84 2.22 36.74
CA ASP A 948 1.65 2.30 37.61
C ASP A 948 1.97 2.05 39.09
N ARG A 949 2.67 0.95 39.38
CA ARG A 949 3.09 0.60 40.75
C ARG A 949 3.91 1.69 41.45
N PHE A 950 4.72 2.43 40.70
CA PHE A 950 5.49 3.53 41.24
C PHE A 950 4.58 4.73 41.55
N MET A 951 3.72 5.11 40.61
CA MET A 951 2.81 6.24 40.77
C MET A 951 1.79 6.02 41.87
N GLU A 952 1.19 4.83 41.97
CA GLU A 952 0.30 4.45 43.07
C GLU A 952 1.02 4.56 44.43
N GLY A 953 2.27 4.11 44.50
CA GLY A 953 3.08 4.21 45.71
C GLY A 953 3.28 5.66 46.16
N VAL A 954 3.57 6.57 45.21
CA VAL A 954 3.70 8.00 45.46
C VAL A 954 2.37 8.59 45.94
N MET A 955 1.27 8.29 45.25
CA MET A 955 -0.05 8.83 45.59
C MET A 955 -0.56 8.38 46.94
N GLN A 956 -0.38 7.10 47.27
CA GLN A 956 -0.76 6.57 48.57
C GLN A 956 0.12 7.13 49.69
N ALA A 957 1.42 7.36 49.43
CA ALA A 957 2.29 8.02 50.40
C ALA A 957 1.84 9.47 50.64
N ALA A 958 1.61 10.24 49.58
CA ALA A 958 1.11 11.62 49.68
C ALA A 958 -0.20 11.70 50.48
N GLU A 959 -1.14 10.78 50.21
CA GLU A 959 -2.39 10.68 50.95
C GLU A 959 -2.16 10.41 52.44
N ARG A 960 -1.31 9.43 52.76
CA ARG A 960 -0.95 9.11 54.16
C ARG A 960 -0.32 10.29 54.88
N GLN A 961 0.44 11.12 54.16
CA GLN A 961 1.10 12.31 54.70
C GLN A 961 0.21 13.57 54.71
N GLY A 962 -1.04 13.47 54.25
CA GLY A 962 -2.05 14.51 54.39
C GLY A 962 -2.20 15.46 53.20
N PHE A 963 -1.63 15.14 52.03
CA PHE A 963 -1.87 15.92 50.81
C PHE A 963 -3.33 15.78 50.37
N PRO A 964 -4.05 16.90 50.14
CA PRO A 964 -5.40 16.87 49.61
C PRO A 964 -5.42 16.40 48.15
N GLU A 965 -6.61 16.06 47.63
CA GLU A 965 -6.77 15.52 46.27
C GLU A 965 -6.29 16.47 45.18
N ASP A 966 -6.55 17.77 45.31
CA ASP A 966 -6.13 18.83 44.39
C ASP A 966 -4.63 19.13 44.45
N ALA A 967 -3.91 18.62 45.45
CA ALA A 967 -2.45 18.69 45.56
C ALA A 967 -1.73 17.45 45.00
N ARG A 968 -2.46 16.47 44.48
CA ARG A 968 -1.95 15.17 44.02
C ARG A 968 -2.15 15.01 42.51
N HIS A 969 -1.07 15.13 41.74
CA HIS A 969 -1.10 15.21 40.28
C HIS A 969 -0.37 14.03 39.65
N LEU A 970 -0.98 13.37 38.67
CA LEU A 970 -0.35 12.26 37.94
C LEU A 970 -0.68 12.24 36.45
N GLU A 971 0.23 11.70 35.64
CA GLU A 971 0.06 11.46 34.22
C GLU A 971 0.38 9.98 33.89
N TYR A 972 -0.53 9.32 33.17
CA TYR A 972 -0.34 7.95 32.69
C TYR A 972 0.23 7.93 31.27
N PHE A 973 1.31 7.18 31.05
CA PHE A 973 1.83 6.92 29.69
C PHE A 973 1.16 5.73 29.00
N SER A 974 0.66 4.78 29.79
CA SER A 974 -0.06 3.59 29.36
C SER A 974 -1.33 3.47 30.17
N VAL A 975 -2.35 2.82 29.60
CA VAL A 975 -3.59 2.53 30.35
C VAL A 975 -3.25 1.58 31.50
N PRO A 976 -3.61 1.92 32.74
CA PRO A 976 -3.49 1.00 33.87
C PRO A 976 -4.24 -0.31 33.66
N GLU A 977 -3.78 -1.39 34.32
CA GLU A 977 -4.54 -2.64 34.38
C GLU A 977 -5.89 -2.39 35.06
N GLN A 978 -6.96 -2.67 34.31
CA GLN A 978 -8.33 -2.44 34.76
C GLN A 978 -8.96 -3.73 35.31
N PRO A 979 -9.95 -3.62 36.22
CA PRO A 979 -10.85 -4.72 36.53
C PRO A 979 -11.58 -5.22 35.27
N GLU A 980 -11.97 -6.49 35.21
CA GLU A 980 -12.91 -6.95 34.18
C GLU A 980 -14.26 -6.21 34.36
N TYR A 981 -14.58 -5.32 33.43
CA TYR A 981 -15.87 -4.65 33.36
C TYR A 981 -16.86 -5.48 32.54
N GLU A 982 -18.10 -5.58 33.01
CA GLU A 982 -19.20 -6.09 32.19
C GLU A 982 -19.78 -4.93 31.36
N ASN A 983 -19.83 -5.09 30.04
CA ASN A 983 -20.43 -4.08 29.17
C ASN A 983 -21.90 -4.39 28.94
N PHE A 984 -22.75 -3.39 29.20
CA PHE A 984 -24.16 -3.43 28.84
C PHE A 984 -24.46 -2.46 27.69
N ALA A 985 -25.55 -2.74 26.98
CA ALA A 985 -26.10 -1.79 26.04
C ALA A 985 -26.77 -0.63 26.79
N PHE A 986 -26.71 0.57 26.24
CA PHE A 986 -27.34 1.77 26.81
C PHE A 986 -27.76 2.76 25.72
N THR A 987 -28.56 3.76 26.07
CA THR A 987 -29.02 4.80 25.14
C THR A 987 -28.29 6.11 25.38
N ALA A 988 -27.70 6.68 24.33
CA ALA A 988 -27.15 8.02 24.34
C ALA A 988 -28.14 9.02 23.73
N LYS A 989 -28.55 10.02 24.51
CA LYS A 989 -29.36 11.16 24.08
C LYS A 989 -28.47 12.34 23.76
N LEU A 990 -28.68 12.94 22.60
CA LEU A 990 -27.87 14.06 22.12
C LEU A 990 -28.69 15.34 22.26
N ALA A 991 -28.37 16.16 23.25
CA ALA A 991 -29.22 17.26 23.69
C ALA A 991 -29.51 18.30 22.59
N LYS A 992 -28.57 18.56 21.68
CA LYS A 992 -28.73 19.56 20.62
C LYS A 992 -29.48 19.00 19.42
N SER A 993 -29.25 17.73 19.07
CA SER A 993 -29.91 17.10 17.90
C SER A 993 -31.24 16.42 18.23
N GLY A 994 -31.49 16.10 19.49
CA GLY A 994 -32.65 15.35 19.96
C GLY A 994 -32.64 13.86 19.56
N ARG A 995 -31.55 13.35 18.96
CA ARG A 995 -31.44 11.93 18.56
C ARG A 995 -31.12 11.04 19.76
N GLU A 996 -31.66 9.83 19.72
CA GLU A 996 -31.34 8.75 20.65
C GLU A 996 -30.58 7.65 19.90
N LEU A 997 -29.39 7.30 20.37
CA LEU A 997 -28.54 6.27 19.77
C LEU A 997 -28.38 5.11 20.74
N LEU A 998 -28.67 3.89 20.28
CA LEU A 998 -28.32 2.68 21.03
C LEU A 998 -26.81 2.46 20.93
N VAL A 999 -26.15 2.34 22.07
CA VAL A 999 -24.74 1.95 22.19
C VAL A 999 -24.69 0.48 22.59
N PRO A 1000 -24.32 -0.45 21.67
CA PRO A 1000 -24.19 -1.86 21.98
C PRO A 1000 -23.08 -2.16 23.01
N ALA A 1001 -23.16 -3.31 23.68
CA ALA A 1001 -22.15 -3.75 24.65
C ALA A 1001 -20.73 -3.90 24.05
N ASP A 1002 -20.63 -4.20 22.76
CA ASP A 1002 -19.38 -4.42 22.02
C ASP A 1002 -18.82 -3.16 21.35
N LYS A 1003 -19.42 -1.98 21.58
CA LYS A 1003 -18.98 -0.71 20.98
C LYS A 1003 -18.90 0.42 21.99
N ASP A 1004 -17.93 1.31 21.80
CA ASP A 1004 -17.80 2.53 22.59
C ASP A 1004 -18.76 3.62 22.09
N LEU A 1005 -19.12 4.56 22.97
CA LEU A 1005 -20.01 5.67 22.64
C LEU A 1005 -19.44 6.52 21.49
N SER A 1006 -18.14 6.79 21.50
CA SER A 1006 -17.48 7.54 20.43
C SER A 1006 -17.62 6.87 19.06
N ASP A 1007 -17.50 5.54 19.01
CA ASP A 1007 -17.63 4.78 17.76
C ASP A 1007 -19.07 4.88 17.23
N VAL A 1008 -20.06 4.72 18.11
CA VAL A 1008 -21.47 4.85 17.75
C VAL A 1008 -21.81 6.27 17.29
N LEU A 1009 -21.26 7.31 17.93
CA LEU A 1009 -21.42 8.70 17.52
C LEU A 1009 -20.86 8.93 16.12
N MET A 1010 -19.61 8.53 15.87
CA MET A 1010 -18.95 8.68 14.57
C MET A 1010 -19.66 7.88 13.47
N GLU A 1011 -20.10 6.65 13.76
CA GLU A 1011 -20.87 5.82 12.82
C GLU A 1011 -22.22 6.44 12.43
N ASN A 1012 -22.79 7.27 13.31
CA ASN A 1012 -24.07 7.96 13.11
C ASN A 1012 -23.93 9.42 12.66
N GLY A 1013 -22.72 9.85 12.26
CA GLY A 1013 -22.44 11.16 11.68
C GLY A 1013 -22.17 12.28 12.69
N PHE A 1014 -21.99 11.98 13.98
CA PHE A 1014 -21.63 12.99 14.98
C PHE A 1014 -20.11 13.12 15.09
N HIS A 1015 -19.63 14.35 14.97
CA HIS A 1015 -18.22 14.63 15.13
C HIS A 1015 -17.81 14.60 16.61
N VAL A 1016 -16.86 13.72 16.91
CA VAL A 1016 -16.16 13.65 18.20
C VAL A 1016 -14.69 13.48 17.90
N ASP A 1017 -13.85 14.31 18.50
CA ASP A 1017 -12.40 14.15 18.37
C ASP A 1017 -11.96 12.91 19.15
N VAL A 1018 -11.39 11.91 18.48
CA VAL A 1018 -10.88 10.69 19.12
C VAL A 1018 -9.44 10.48 18.72
N LYS A 1019 -8.57 10.22 19.71
CA LYS A 1019 -7.13 10.11 19.50
C LYS A 1019 -6.52 8.82 20.08
N CYS A 1020 -6.57 8.62 21.40
CA CYS A 1020 -6.02 7.40 22.01
C CYS A 1020 -6.98 6.20 21.93
N SER A 1021 -8.30 6.44 21.96
CA SER A 1021 -9.34 5.40 22.14
C SER A 1021 -9.15 4.51 23.37
N ASP A 1022 -8.40 4.99 24.35
CA ASP A 1022 -7.87 4.22 25.47
C ASP A 1022 -8.13 4.98 26.81
N GLY A 1023 -8.88 6.09 26.79
CA GLY A 1023 -9.29 6.82 28.01
C GLY A 1023 -8.21 7.69 28.68
N ILE A 1024 -7.02 7.83 28.06
CA ILE A 1024 -5.84 8.48 28.68
C ILE A 1024 -5.48 9.85 28.11
N CYS A 1025 -6.10 10.29 27.00
CA CYS A 1025 -5.74 11.56 26.35
C CYS A 1025 -6.75 12.70 26.53
N GLY A 1026 -7.97 12.43 27.00
CA GLY A 1026 -9.00 13.47 27.18
C GLY A 1026 -9.61 14.09 25.92
N VAL A 1027 -9.08 13.82 24.73
CA VAL A 1027 -9.53 14.46 23.46
C VAL A 1027 -11.02 14.22 23.16
N CYS A 1028 -11.56 13.04 23.46
CA CYS A 1028 -12.97 12.70 23.20
C CYS A 1028 -13.93 13.13 24.31
N LYS A 1029 -13.59 14.21 25.03
CA LYS A 1029 -14.39 14.77 26.11
C LYS A 1029 -15.63 15.46 25.55
N CYS A 1030 -16.80 15.08 26.07
CA CYS A 1030 -18.07 15.75 25.81
C CYS A 1030 -18.67 16.25 27.12
N GLY A 1031 -19.53 17.28 27.06
CA GLY A 1031 -20.32 17.72 28.20
C GLY A 1031 -21.35 16.65 28.57
N LEU A 1032 -21.46 16.34 29.86
CA LEU A 1032 -22.50 15.46 30.41
C LEU A 1032 -23.67 16.33 30.89
N VAL A 1033 -24.87 16.11 30.34
CA VAL A 1033 -26.08 16.87 30.67
C VAL A 1033 -26.89 16.16 31.75
N SER A 1034 -27.10 14.84 31.60
CA SER A 1034 -27.82 14.00 32.55
C SER A 1034 -27.48 12.51 32.39
N GLY A 1035 -27.78 11.70 33.40
CA GLY A 1035 -27.54 10.24 33.39
C GLY A 1035 -26.29 9.82 34.16
N ASP A 1036 -26.33 8.61 34.71
CA ASP A 1036 -25.25 8.04 35.52
C ASP A 1036 -24.21 7.35 34.62
N VAL A 1037 -22.96 7.79 34.73
CA VAL A 1037 -21.83 7.34 33.90
C VAL A 1037 -20.88 6.48 34.72
N GLU A 1038 -20.53 5.32 34.20
CA GLU A 1038 -19.36 4.57 34.64
C GLU A 1038 -18.12 5.16 33.94
N HIS A 1039 -17.39 6.00 34.68
CA HIS A 1039 -16.16 6.61 34.19
C HIS A 1039 -15.03 5.60 34.15
N ARG A 1040 -14.57 5.28 32.94
CA ARG A 1040 -13.46 4.34 32.69
C ARG A 1040 -12.21 5.05 32.18
N ASP A 1041 -12.22 6.37 32.20
CA ASP A 1041 -11.11 7.23 31.81
C ASP A 1041 -10.20 7.61 32.98
N PHE A 1042 -8.98 8.02 32.66
CA PHE A 1042 -7.92 8.34 33.62
C PHE A 1042 -7.53 9.82 33.62
N VAL A 1043 -8.34 10.67 32.98
CA VAL A 1043 -8.00 12.07 32.69
C VAL A 1043 -8.95 13.06 33.34
N LEU A 1044 -10.20 12.67 33.60
CA LEU A 1044 -11.14 13.53 34.32
C LEU A 1044 -10.94 13.37 35.83
N SER A 1045 -10.75 14.50 36.51
CA SER A 1045 -10.87 14.59 37.97
C SER A 1045 -12.30 14.26 38.42
N ASN A 1046 -12.48 13.89 39.69
CA ASN A 1046 -13.81 13.61 40.26
C ASN A 1046 -14.81 14.76 40.01
N LYS A 1047 -14.36 16.01 40.13
CA LYS A 1047 -15.20 17.19 39.85
C LYS A 1047 -15.53 17.36 38.36
N GLN A 1048 -14.62 17.02 37.46
CA GLN A 1048 -14.90 17.07 36.01
C GLN A 1048 -15.86 15.96 35.58
N ARG A 1049 -15.80 14.78 36.21
CA ARG A 1049 -16.71 13.64 35.96
C ARG A 1049 -18.18 14.00 36.21
N GLU A 1050 -18.46 14.94 37.11
CA GLU A 1050 -19.82 15.45 37.35
C GLU A 1050 -20.45 16.15 36.13
N THR A 1051 -19.64 16.67 35.20
CA THR A 1051 -20.11 17.55 34.10
C THR A 1051 -19.56 17.16 32.74
N SER A 1052 -18.77 16.09 32.64
CA SER A 1052 -18.10 15.70 31.40
C SER A 1052 -17.90 14.19 31.32
N ILE A 1053 -17.88 13.65 30.11
CA ILE A 1053 -17.68 12.24 29.81
C ILE A 1053 -16.59 12.06 28.74
N ILE A 1054 -15.73 11.04 28.91
CA ILE A 1054 -14.78 10.58 27.88
C ILE A 1054 -15.43 9.46 27.07
N THR A 1055 -15.90 9.80 25.88
CA THR A 1055 -16.78 8.93 25.07
C THR A 1055 -16.13 7.66 24.51
N CYS A 1056 -14.79 7.56 24.49
CA CYS A 1056 -14.09 6.40 23.93
C CYS A 1056 -13.93 5.22 24.90
N GLN A 1057 -14.31 5.36 26.17
CA GLN A 1057 -14.19 4.29 27.17
C GLN A 1057 -15.36 4.31 28.16
N SER A 1058 -15.81 5.49 28.59
CA SER A 1058 -16.86 5.61 29.60
C SER A 1058 -18.23 5.19 29.05
N ARG A 1059 -19.04 4.55 29.89
CA ARG A 1059 -20.35 3.96 29.54
C ARG A 1059 -21.43 4.38 30.52
N ALA A 1060 -22.68 3.96 30.30
CA ALA A 1060 -23.72 4.05 31.33
C ALA A 1060 -23.39 3.16 32.52
N ALA A 1061 -23.70 3.63 33.73
CA ALA A 1061 -23.46 2.90 34.97
C ALA A 1061 -24.32 1.63 35.11
N GLU A 1062 -25.47 1.60 34.45
CA GLU A 1062 -26.45 0.51 34.57
C GLU A 1062 -26.91 0.01 33.19
N PRO A 1063 -27.34 -1.27 33.07
CA PRO A 1063 -27.95 -1.81 31.86
C PRO A 1063 -29.17 -0.98 31.43
N ASP A 1064 -29.31 -0.77 30.12
CA ASP A 1064 -30.38 0.06 29.52
C ASP A 1064 -30.41 1.52 30.04
N GLY A 1065 -29.31 1.97 30.66
CA GLY A 1065 -29.15 3.33 31.14
C GLY A 1065 -29.29 4.37 30.02
N VAL A 1066 -29.65 5.59 30.40
CA VAL A 1066 -29.77 6.71 29.47
C VAL A 1066 -28.78 7.78 29.89
N ILE A 1067 -27.81 8.08 29.02
CA ILE A 1067 -26.88 9.20 29.19
C ILE A 1067 -27.25 10.29 28.21
N GLU A 1068 -27.37 11.53 28.66
CA GLU A 1068 -27.56 12.71 27.83
C GLU A 1068 -26.27 13.52 27.77
N ILE A 1069 -25.78 13.77 26.56
CA ILE A 1069 -24.54 14.52 26.31
C ILE A 1069 -24.80 15.77 25.47
N ASP A 1070 -23.94 16.78 25.62
CA ASP A 1070 -24.07 18.10 25.00
C ASP A 1070 -23.66 18.11 23.51
N LEU A 1071 -24.30 17.25 22.71
CA LEU A 1071 -24.08 17.09 21.26
C LEU A 1071 -25.35 17.21 20.42
#